data_AF-A0A1G5HRZ4-F1
#
_entry.id   AF-A0A1G5HRZ4-F1
#
_cell.length_a   1.000
_cell.length_b   1.000
_cell.length_c   1.000
_cell.angle_alpha   90.00
_cell.angle_beta   90.00
_cell.angle_gamma   90.00
#
_symmetry.space_group_name_H-M   'P 1'
#
loop_
_entity.id
_entity.type
_entity.pdbx_description
1 polymer ?
#
loop_
_entity_poly.entity_id
_entity_poly.type
_entity_poly.pdbx_seq_one_letter_code
_entity_poly.pdbx_strand_id
1 'polypeptide(L)'
;MRHWWLLILLVLLAGLFFTFDLGRFLSLEMLKNSRDALQQAYQTRPVRSIGLYAAIYIVITSLSLPGATLMTLAGGAIFGLWAGIPAALISATIGATVAFWTARYLFRDVVHQRFGDRMAALNAGIERDGAFYLFTLRLVPVFPFFVINLLMGLTAIRTSTFFWVSLSGMLAGTVVYVNAGTQLAALTSLSGILSPSLIGSFVLLAAFPWLARWGLERIKVRRAQGHWAGSSRPRRFDRNLVVIGAGAAGLMTSYIAASTRAKVTLIEGHKMGGDCLNFGCVPSKTLIRSAAFLRQVRHAPELGITRATVDYNFSDVMARVHRIISAVAPHDSEERYTKLGVEVIHGNARITSPWTVEVNGQTMTTRAIVIATGASPTIPPIPGLEQVRYYTSDTIWSLTERPERLVVLGGGPIGCELAQAFACLGCQVTQVARTGLMGREDADAVKLVEAALRADGVRVLTQTGAIRCERESGKQRLIVRGEDGIEEALPFDAMLCAVGRTARIEGFGLEELGVRISPKRTIETDDWLQTLYPNIYACGDVTGPYQFTHVAGHQGWYASVNALFGVVKRFKVDYSVIPWATFTSPEVARVGLSEDEAKKRGISCEVTRYGLEDLDRAMTDEAARGFVKVLTVPGKDRILGVTIVGEHASDLLAEFVLAMKHGLGLNKILGTIHTYPTWSEANKYAAGEWRRAHVPYRLLDWVEKYHAWRRG
;
A
#
# COMPACT_ATOMS: atom_id res chain seq x y z
N MET A 1 -10.50 7.38 -25.73
CA MET A 1 -10.22 7.86 -27.11
C MET A 1 -11.33 8.73 -27.73
N ARG A 2 -12.25 9.37 -26.98
CA ARG A 2 -13.47 10.01 -27.56
C ARG A 2 -13.44 11.55 -27.76
N HIS A 3 -12.32 12.24 -27.52
CA HIS A 3 -12.31 13.71 -27.40
C HIS A 3 -11.20 14.45 -28.21
N TRP A 4 -10.59 13.82 -29.21
CA TRP A 4 -9.50 14.45 -29.99
C TRP A 4 -9.89 15.74 -30.72
N TRP A 5 -11.15 15.86 -31.15
CA TRP A 5 -11.67 17.08 -31.78
C TRP A 5 -11.67 18.29 -30.84
N LEU A 6 -11.89 18.09 -29.53
CA LEU A 6 -11.79 19.15 -28.52
C LEU A 6 -10.35 19.64 -28.35
N LEU A 7 -9.39 18.70 -28.38
CA LEU A 7 -7.97 19.04 -28.33
C LEU A 7 -7.55 19.86 -29.55
N ILE A 8 -7.97 19.44 -30.75
CA ILE A 8 -7.71 20.15 -32.01
C ILE A 8 -8.32 21.56 -31.94
N LEU A 9 -9.57 21.69 -31.51
CA LEU A 9 -10.23 22.99 -31.36
C LEU A 9 -9.48 23.92 -30.39
N LEU A 10 -9.03 23.41 -29.24
CA LEU A 10 -8.27 24.20 -28.26
C LEU A 10 -6.91 24.65 -28.80
N VAL A 11 -6.19 23.75 -29.47
CA VAL A 11 -4.90 24.07 -30.11
C VAL A 11 -5.10 25.10 -31.22
N LEU A 12 -6.18 24.99 -31.99
CA LEU A 12 -6.51 25.93 -33.06
C LEU A 12 -6.86 27.31 -32.49
N LEU A 13 -7.68 27.38 -31.44
CA LEU A 13 -8.00 28.64 -30.74
C LEU A 13 -6.77 29.30 -30.10
N ALA A 14 -5.90 28.52 -29.46
CA ALA A 14 -4.63 29.04 -28.93
C ALA A 14 -3.68 29.47 -30.06
N GLY A 15 -3.62 28.70 -31.15
CA GLY A 15 -2.85 29.03 -32.36
C GLY A 15 -3.30 30.35 -32.96
N LEU A 16 -4.60 30.55 -33.15
CA LEU A 16 -5.19 31.80 -33.62
C LEU A 16 -4.78 32.99 -32.74
N PHE A 17 -4.75 32.82 -31.42
CA PHE A 17 -4.33 33.87 -30.50
C PHE A 17 -2.89 34.35 -30.76
N PHE A 18 -1.95 33.42 -31.00
CA PHE A 18 -0.55 33.77 -31.28
C PHE A 18 -0.33 34.20 -32.74
N THR A 19 -0.99 33.58 -33.72
CA THR A 19 -0.82 33.92 -35.14
C THR A 19 -1.35 35.30 -35.48
N PHE A 20 -2.44 35.72 -34.81
CA PHE A 20 -3.01 37.07 -34.99
C PHE A 20 -2.45 38.09 -33.99
N ASP A 21 -1.42 37.72 -33.22
CA ASP A 21 -0.78 38.54 -32.19
C ASP A 21 -1.80 39.24 -31.27
N LEU A 22 -2.85 38.50 -30.88
CA LEU A 22 -3.91 39.04 -30.04
C LEU A 22 -3.41 39.42 -28.64
N GLY A 23 -2.22 38.94 -28.26
CA GLY A 23 -1.49 39.34 -27.05
C GLY A 23 -1.22 40.84 -26.98
N ARG A 24 -1.08 41.54 -28.10
CA ARG A 24 -0.89 43.01 -28.12
C ARG A 24 -2.07 43.77 -27.47
N PHE A 25 -3.28 43.22 -27.58
CA PHE A 25 -4.48 43.76 -26.95
C PHE A 25 -4.56 43.47 -25.45
N LEU A 26 -3.79 42.49 -24.98
CA LEU A 26 -3.60 42.14 -23.57
C LEU A 26 -2.25 42.68 -23.08
N SER A 27 -1.98 43.96 -23.34
CA SER A 27 -0.80 44.67 -22.86
C SER A 27 -1.20 45.79 -21.90
N LEU A 28 -0.30 46.13 -20.98
CA LEU A 28 -0.52 47.21 -20.01
C LEU A 28 -0.72 48.56 -20.73
N GLU A 29 0.03 48.78 -21.81
CA GLU A 29 -0.01 50.00 -22.61
C GLU A 29 -1.34 50.15 -23.36
N MET A 30 -1.83 49.10 -24.00
CA MET A 30 -3.14 49.11 -24.66
C MET A 30 -4.28 49.33 -23.65
N LEU A 31 -4.20 48.72 -22.47
CA LEU A 31 -5.19 48.90 -21.40
C LEU A 31 -5.21 50.36 -20.90
N LYS A 32 -4.05 51.01 -20.78
CA LYS A 32 -3.95 52.44 -20.44
C LYS A 32 -4.57 53.31 -21.54
N ASN A 33 -4.22 53.06 -22.80
CA ASN A 33 -4.70 53.84 -23.95
C ASN A 33 -6.21 53.68 -24.19
N SER A 34 -6.77 52.53 -23.81
CA SER A 34 -8.20 52.21 -24.01
C SER A 34 -9.07 52.47 -22.77
N ARG A 35 -8.48 52.93 -21.66
CA ARG A 35 -9.15 53.03 -20.36
C ARG A 35 -10.41 53.90 -20.43
N ASP A 36 -10.27 55.13 -20.92
CA ASP A 36 -11.36 56.12 -20.88
C ASP A 36 -12.55 55.68 -21.75
N ALA A 37 -12.27 55.08 -22.91
CA ALA A 37 -13.29 54.52 -23.81
C ALA A 37 -14.03 53.33 -23.16
N LEU A 38 -13.31 52.43 -22.48
CA LEU A 38 -13.91 51.29 -21.79
C LEU A 38 -14.73 51.72 -20.57
N GLN A 39 -14.26 52.73 -19.83
CA GLN A 39 -14.99 53.30 -18.70
C GLN A 39 -16.26 54.02 -19.14
N GLN A 40 -16.23 54.76 -20.25
CA GLN A 40 -17.40 55.37 -20.87
C GLN A 40 -18.41 54.32 -21.37
N ALA A 41 -17.93 53.22 -21.95
CA ALA A 41 -18.78 52.08 -22.34
C ALA A 41 -19.44 51.40 -21.12
N TYR A 42 -18.76 51.35 -19.98
CA TYR A 42 -19.34 50.84 -18.73
C TYR A 42 -20.42 51.78 -18.17
N GLN A 43 -20.18 53.08 -18.16
CA GLN A 43 -21.17 54.07 -17.69
C GLN A 43 -22.45 54.09 -18.53
N THR A 44 -22.33 53.86 -19.84
CA THR A 44 -23.49 53.84 -20.76
C THR A 44 -24.26 52.53 -20.75
N ARG A 45 -23.58 51.37 -20.63
CA ARG A 45 -24.22 50.04 -20.66
C ARG A 45 -23.53 49.06 -19.69
N PRO A 46 -23.75 49.18 -18.37
CA PRO A 46 -22.97 48.47 -17.35
C PRO A 46 -23.07 46.95 -17.45
N VAL A 47 -24.28 46.40 -17.63
CA VAL A 47 -24.51 44.94 -17.71
C VAL A 47 -23.80 44.34 -18.93
N ARG A 48 -23.86 45.01 -20.08
CA ARG A 48 -23.23 44.53 -21.33
C ARG A 48 -21.71 44.55 -21.21
N SER A 49 -21.15 45.60 -20.60
CA SER A 49 -19.71 45.75 -20.41
C SER A 49 -19.14 44.72 -19.43
N ILE A 50 -19.84 44.44 -18.32
CA ILE A 50 -19.47 43.36 -17.39
C ILE A 50 -19.58 41.99 -18.08
N GLY A 51 -20.67 41.73 -18.81
CA GLY A 51 -20.86 40.46 -19.52
C GLY A 51 -19.80 40.18 -20.57
N LEU A 52 -19.41 41.19 -21.36
CA LEU A 52 -18.34 41.08 -22.36
C LEU A 52 -16.98 40.85 -21.69
N TYR A 53 -16.66 41.62 -20.64
CA TYR A 53 -15.45 41.41 -19.84
C TYR A 53 -15.39 39.98 -19.28
N ALA A 54 -16.48 39.50 -18.69
CA ALA A 54 -16.56 38.17 -18.11
C ALA A 54 -16.35 37.08 -19.17
N ALA A 55 -17.00 37.21 -20.34
CA ALA A 55 -16.82 36.27 -21.44
C ALA A 55 -15.37 36.19 -21.92
N ILE A 56 -14.72 37.35 -22.13
CA ILE A 56 -13.31 37.42 -22.55
C ILE A 56 -12.41 36.79 -21.48
N TYR A 57 -12.62 37.12 -20.21
CA TYR A 57 -11.79 36.62 -19.12
C TYR A 57 -11.97 35.11 -18.90
N ILE A 58 -13.20 34.59 -19.02
CA ILE A 58 -13.48 33.15 -18.98
C ILE A 58 -12.74 32.44 -20.11
N VAL A 59 -12.74 32.98 -21.34
CA VAL A 59 -12.03 32.40 -22.49
C VAL A 59 -10.51 32.41 -22.27
N ILE A 60 -9.93 33.54 -21.87
CA ILE A 60 -8.48 33.64 -21.59
C ILE A 60 -8.07 32.62 -20.53
N THR A 61 -8.85 32.50 -19.46
CA THR A 61 -8.51 31.61 -18.34
C THR A 61 -8.77 30.15 -18.69
N SER A 62 -9.83 29.83 -19.43
CA SER A 62 -10.17 28.45 -19.82
C SER A 62 -9.17 27.86 -20.82
N LEU A 63 -8.67 28.70 -21.72
CA LEU A 63 -7.61 28.37 -22.68
C LEU A 63 -6.21 28.46 -22.08
N SER A 64 -6.09 28.84 -20.80
CA SER A 64 -4.79 29.00 -20.11
C SER A 64 -3.84 30.00 -20.81
N LEU A 65 -4.41 31.02 -21.46
CA LEU A 65 -3.65 32.04 -22.19
C LEU A 65 -2.99 33.05 -21.23
N PRO A 66 -1.82 33.59 -21.58
CA PRO A 66 -1.22 34.69 -20.83
C PRO A 66 -2.13 35.93 -20.92
N GLY A 67 -2.40 36.58 -19.78
CA GLY A 67 -3.26 37.77 -19.72
C GLY A 67 -4.28 37.81 -18.59
N ALA A 68 -4.46 36.71 -17.85
CA ALA A 68 -5.38 36.67 -16.71
C ALA A 68 -5.13 37.79 -15.68
N THR A 69 -3.85 38.08 -15.37
CA THR A 69 -3.45 39.16 -14.45
C THR A 69 -3.85 40.54 -14.98
N LEU A 70 -3.70 40.76 -16.30
CA LEU A 70 -4.13 41.99 -16.96
C LEU A 70 -5.64 42.14 -16.98
N MET A 71 -6.38 41.04 -17.14
CA MET A 71 -7.84 41.06 -17.02
C MET A 71 -8.28 41.42 -15.60
N THR A 72 -7.59 40.93 -14.56
CA THR A 72 -7.88 41.35 -13.18
C THR A 72 -7.64 42.85 -12.98
N LEU A 73 -6.55 43.39 -13.52
CA LEU A 73 -6.25 44.84 -13.50
C LEU A 73 -7.28 45.66 -14.28
N ALA A 74 -7.67 45.19 -15.45
CA ALA A 74 -8.70 45.81 -16.28
C ALA A 74 -10.05 45.88 -15.54
N GLY A 75 -10.39 44.85 -14.75
CA GLY A 75 -11.59 44.86 -13.90
C GLY A 75 -11.61 46.05 -12.94
N GLY A 76 -10.46 46.38 -12.33
CA GLY A 76 -10.33 47.56 -11.47
C GLY A 76 -10.31 48.89 -12.22
N ALA A 77 -9.62 48.93 -13.36
CA ALA A 77 -9.52 50.14 -14.18
C ALA A 77 -10.87 50.58 -14.79
N ILE A 78 -11.72 49.62 -15.16
CA ILE A 78 -13.00 49.86 -15.86
C ILE A 78 -14.16 49.99 -14.86
N PHE A 79 -14.23 49.11 -13.86
CA PHE A 79 -15.41 48.98 -12.99
C PHE A 79 -15.19 49.51 -11.56
N GLY A 80 -13.95 49.91 -11.22
CA GLY A 80 -13.59 50.24 -9.86
C GLY A 80 -13.53 49.01 -8.94
N LEU A 81 -13.32 49.25 -7.64
CA LEU A 81 -13.07 48.17 -6.68
C LEU A 81 -14.29 47.26 -6.48
N TRP A 82 -15.46 47.83 -6.16
CA TRP A 82 -16.64 47.07 -5.73
C TRP A 82 -17.28 46.23 -6.82
N ALA A 83 -17.30 46.71 -8.07
CA ALA A 83 -17.81 45.94 -9.21
C ALA A 83 -16.69 45.09 -9.87
N GLY A 84 -15.44 45.56 -9.83
CA GLY A 84 -14.30 44.85 -10.40
C GLY A 84 -13.95 43.56 -9.67
N ILE A 85 -14.00 43.52 -8.34
CA ILE A 85 -13.73 42.32 -7.54
C ILE A 85 -14.65 41.15 -7.93
N PRO A 86 -15.98 41.24 -7.79
CA PRO A 86 -16.88 40.12 -8.12
C PRO A 86 -16.82 39.76 -9.61
N ALA A 87 -16.72 40.75 -10.51
CA ALA A 87 -16.61 40.49 -11.95
C ALA A 87 -15.34 39.70 -12.30
N ALA A 88 -14.18 40.10 -11.76
CA ALA A 88 -12.92 39.41 -11.99
C ALA A 88 -12.90 38.03 -11.34
N LEU A 89 -13.31 37.94 -10.06
CA LEU A 89 -13.23 36.73 -9.27
C LEU A 89 -14.12 35.60 -9.81
N ILE A 90 -15.37 35.91 -10.16
CA ILE A 90 -16.32 34.92 -10.68
C ILE A 90 -15.85 34.46 -12.07
N SER A 91 -15.47 35.39 -12.95
CA SER A 91 -15.00 35.08 -14.31
C SER A 91 -13.75 34.22 -14.29
N ALA A 92 -12.76 34.56 -13.46
CA ALA A 92 -11.55 33.78 -13.27
C ALA A 92 -11.85 32.38 -12.73
N THR A 93 -12.79 32.25 -11.78
CA THR A 93 -13.15 30.95 -11.18
C THR A 93 -13.87 30.04 -12.17
N ILE A 94 -14.81 30.60 -12.95
CA ILE A 94 -15.50 29.86 -14.01
C ILE A 94 -14.50 29.40 -15.07
N GLY A 95 -13.68 30.33 -15.59
CA GLY A 95 -12.64 29.99 -16.57
C GLY A 95 -11.64 28.95 -16.05
N ALA A 96 -11.22 29.07 -14.79
CA ALA A 96 -10.34 28.09 -14.14
C ALA A 96 -10.99 26.70 -14.04
N THR A 97 -12.29 26.64 -13.78
CA THR A 97 -13.06 25.39 -13.69
C THR A 97 -13.20 24.73 -15.05
N VAL A 98 -13.37 25.52 -16.12
CA VAL A 98 -13.34 25.00 -17.49
C VAL A 98 -11.96 24.46 -17.84
N ALA A 99 -10.87 25.19 -17.56
CA ALA A 99 -9.50 24.68 -17.77
C ALA A 99 -9.23 23.39 -16.99
N PHE A 100 -9.72 23.32 -15.76
CA PHE A 100 -9.67 22.14 -14.91
C PHE A 100 -10.41 20.94 -15.52
N TRP A 101 -11.62 21.14 -16.06
CA TRP A 101 -12.36 20.10 -16.77
C TRP A 101 -11.65 19.67 -18.05
N THR A 102 -11.12 20.62 -18.83
CA THR A 102 -10.31 20.32 -20.00
C THR A 102 -9.17 19.38 -19.63
N ALA A 103 -8.43 19.67 -18.56
CA ALA A 103 -7.37 18.78 -18.09
C ALA A 103 -7.89 17.42 -17.62
N ARG A 104 -9.00 17.40 -16.89
CA ARG A 104 -9.62 16.19 -16.35
C ARG A 104 -10.12 15.23 -17.44
N TYR A 105 -10.74 15.75 -18.50
CA TYR A 105 -11.39 14.93 -19.51
C TYR A 105 -10.49 14.65 -20.72
N LEU A 106 -9.50 15.50 -21.00
CA LEU A 106 -8.58 15.29 -22.13
C LEU A 106 -7.27 14.61 -21.74
N PHE A 107 -6.69 14.96 -20.59
CA PHE A 107 -5.32 14.59 -20.26
C PHE A 107 -5.19 13.59 -19.10
N ARG A 108 -6.22 13.45 -18.26
CA ARG A 108 -6.15 12.61 -17.06
C ARG A 108 -5.77 11.16 -17.36
N ASP A 109 -6.43 10.53 -18.34
CA ASP A 109 -6.18 9.12 -18.67
C ASP A 109 -4.74 8.91 -19.18
N VAL A 110 -4.25 9.81 -20.03
CA VAL A 110 -2.88 9.77 -20.58
C VAL A 110 -1.85 9.95 -19.47
N VAL A 111 -2.08 10.90 -18.56
CA VAL A 111 -1.17 11.16 -17.43
C VAL A 111 -1.23 10.02 -16.42
N HIS A 112 -2.41 9.46 -16.13
CA HIS A 112 -2.55 8.32 -15.24
C HIS A 112 -1.88 7.06 -15.80
N GLN A 113 -1.97 6.80 -17.11
CA GLN A 113 -1.25 5.69 -17.73
C GLN A 113 0.27 5.87 -17.63
N ARG A 114 0.78 7.10 -17.76
CA ARG A 114 2.23 7.37 -17.79
C ARG A 114 2.87 7.56 -16.41
N PHE A 115 2.11 8.05 -15.42
CA PHE A 115 2.59 8.44 -14.09
C PHE A 115 1.75 7.88 -12.94
N GLY A 116 1.00 6.80 -13.15
CA GLY A 116 -0.02 6.26 -12.25
C GLY A 116 0.38 6.15 -10.78
N ASP A 117 1.56 5.62 -10.45
CA ASP A 117 1.99 5.48 -9.05
C ASP A 117 2.26 6.82 -8.36
N ARG A 118 2.90 7.76 -9.08
CA ARG A 118 3.12 9.12 -8.57
C ARG A 118 1.80 9.87 -8.42
N MET A 119 0.88 9.65 -9.34
CA MET A 119 -0.47 10.20 -9.29
C MET A 119 -1.30 9.58 -8.17
N ALA A 120 -1.14 8.30 -7.85
CA ALA A 120 -1.84 7.65 -6.74
C ALA A 120 -1.40 8.20 -5.39
N ALA A 121 -0.09 8.34 -5.16
CA ALA A 121 0.45 8.98 -3.96
C ALA A 121 0.02 10.45 -3.83
N LEU A 122 0.05 11.19 -4.95
CA LEU A 122 -0.44 12.57 -4.99
C LEU A 122 -1.95 12.64 -4.71
N ASN A 123 -2.74 11.74 -5.30
CA ASN A 123 -4.19 11.69 -5.11
C ASN A 123 -4.57 11.32 -3.68
N ALA A 124 -3.87 10.40 -3.02
CA ALA A 124 -4.10 10.11 -1.61
C ALA A 124 -3.87 11.35 -0.72
N GLY A 125 -2.85 12.16 -1.04
CA GLY A 125 -2.61 13.45 -0.38
C GLY A 125 -3.71 14.48 -0.69
N ILE A 126 -4.15 14.57 -1.95
CA ILE A 126 -5.22 15.48 -2.40
C ILE A 126 -6.60 15.08 -1.84
N GLU A 127 -6.88 13.79 -1.68
CA GLU A 127 -8.14 13.33 -1.09
C GLU A 127 -8.22 13.68 0.39
N ARG A 128 -7.10 13.59 1.10
CA ARG A 128 -7.01 13.97 2.51
C ARG A 128 -7.02 15.48 2.71
N ASP A 129 -6.23 16.21 1.93
CA ASP A 129 -5.87 17.61 2.20
C ASP A 129 -5.99 18.56 0.99
N GLY A 130 -6.64 18.13 -0.09
CA GLY A 130 -6.64 18.84 -1.38
C GLY A 130 -7.23 20.24 -1.33
N ALA A 131 -8.21 20.50 -0.48
CA ALA A 131 -8.74 21.85 -0.26
C ALA A 131 -7.67 22.79 0.31
N PHE A 132 -6.89 22.34 1.30
CA PHE A 132 -5.83 23.13 1.92
C PHE A 132 -4.66 23.37 0.95
N TYR A 133 -4.27 22.32 0.22
CA TYR A 133 -3.24 22.41 -0.82
C TYR A 133 -3.62 23.43 -1.89
N LEU A 134 -4.84 23.33 -2.44
CA LEU A 134 -5.32 24.25 -3.46
C LEU A 134 -5.39 25.68 -2.95
N PHE A 135 -5.94 25.89 -1.75
CA PHE A 135 -6.00 27.22 -1.14
C PHE A 135 -4.61 27.85 -0.96
N THR A 136 -3.64 27.06 -0.47
CA THR A 136 -2.24 27.48 -0.31
C THR A 136 -1.64 27.90 -1.65
N LEU A 137 -1.78 27.05 -2.67
CA LEU A 137 -1.26 27.31 -4.03
C LEU A 137 -1.88 28.57 -4.65
N ARG A 138 -3.15 28.87 -4.37
CA ARG A 138 -3.83 30.08 -4.88
C ARG A 138 -3.35 31.37 -4.23
N LEU A 139 -2.85 31.31 -3.00
CA LEU A 139 -2.36 32.46 -2.27
C LEU A 139 -0.89 32.77 -2.54
N VAL A 140 -0.09 31.78 -2.95
CA VAL A 140 1.33 31.96 -3.26
C VAL A 140 1.49 32.53 -4.68
N PRO A 141 1.94 33.78 -4.87
CA PRO A 141 1.97 34.44 -6.18
C PRO A 141 3.01 33.84 -7.15
N VAL A 142 3.90 32.97 -6.66
CA VAL A 142 5.00 32.36 -7.41
C VAL A 142 4.50 31.32 -8.42
N PHE A 143 3.38 30.66 -8.15
CA PHE A 143 2.86 29.62 -9.04
C PHE A 143 1.97 30.21 -10.13
N PRO A 144 2.25 29.94 -11.43
CA PRO A 144 1.39 30.42 -12.49
C PRO A 144 -0.03 29.87 -12.36
N PHE A 145 -1.02 30.76 -12.41
CA PHE A 145 -2.41 30.44 -12.13
C PHE A 145 -2.98 29.30 -13.01
N PHE A 146 -2.60 29.29 -14.29
CA PHE A 146 -3.05 28.27 -15.24
C PHE A 146 -2.49 26.88 -14.93
N VAL A 147 -1.25 26.79 -14.43
CA VAL A 147 -0.60 25.53 -14.06
C VAL A 147 -1.38 24.86 -12.93
N ILE A 148 -1.85 25.62 -11.94
CA ILE A 148 -2.67 25.11 -10.83
C ILE A 148 -3.98 24.50 -11.37
N ASN A 149 -4.65 25.17 -12.31
CA ASN A 149 -5.91 24.69 -12.89
C ASN A 149 -5.74 23.32 -13.57
N LEU A 150 -4.70 23.22 -14.41
CA LEU A 150 -4.40 22.01 -15.16
C LEU A 150 -3.96 20.87 -14.24
N LEU A 151 -3.03 21.14 -13.32
CA LEU A 151 -2.54 20.14 -12.36
C LEU A 151 -3.67 19.58 -11.51
N MET A 152 -4.52 20.44 -10.94
CA MET A 152 -5.64 19.98 -10.11
C MET A 152 -6.65 19.16 -10.91
N GLY A 153 -6.85 19.47 -12.20
CA GLY A 153 -7.72 18.69 -13.10
C GLY A 153 -7.27 17.23 -13.27
N LEU A 154 -5.96 17.00 -13.17
CA LEU A 154 -5.35 15.66 -13.23
C LEU A 154 -5.50 14.88 -11.91
N THR A 155 -5.80 15.55 -10.80
CA THR A 155 -5.94 14.91 -9.47
C THR A 155 -7.36 14.40 -9.20
N ALA A 156 -7.56 13.75 -8.04
CA ALA A 156 -8.86 13.28 -7.56
C ALA A 156 -9.75 14.35 -6.91
N ILE A 157 -9.33 15.63 -6.85
CA ILE A 157 -10.11 16.69 -6.18
C ILE A 157 -11.49 16.88 -6.82
N ARG A 158 -12.55 16.98 -5.99
CA ARG A 158 -13.92 17.18 -6.48
C ARG A 158 -14.04 18.56 -7.14
N THR A 159 -14.81 18.65 -8.22
CA THR A 159 -15.06 19.91 -8.94
C THR A 159 -15.63 20.99 -8.01
N SER A 160 -16.57 20.61 -7.13
CA SER A 160 -17.16 21.54 -6.16
C SER A 160 -16.12 22.10 -5.20
N THR A 161 -15.24 21.25 -4.67
CA THR A 161 -14.11 21.68 -3.84
C THR A 161 -13.18 22.61 -4.62
N PHE A 162 -12.81 22.26 -5.85
CA PHE A 162 -11.97 23.10 -6.69
C PHE A 162 -12.57 24.49 -6.92
N PHE A 163 -13.87 24.58 -7.23
CA PHE A 163 -14.58 25.84 -7.48
C PHE A 163 -14.58 26.73 -6.24
N TRP A 164 -15.12 26.25 -5.12
CA TRP A 164 -15.27 27.06 -3.90
C TRP A 164 -13.94 27.44 -3.26
N VAL A 165 -12.96 26.53 -3.29
CA VAL A 165 -11.61 26.81 -2.77
C VAL A 165 -10.87 27.78 -3.69
N SER A 166 -11.03 27.68 -5.00
CA SER A 166 -10.42 28.66 -5.93
C SER A 166 -11.05 30.04 -5.77
N LEU A 167 -12.38 30.11 -5.61
CA LEU A 167 -13.11 31.36 -5.37
C LEU A 167 -12.62 32.07 -4.11
N SER A 168 -12.50 31.33 -3.00
CA SER A 168 -12.02 31.89 -1.72
C SER A 168 -10.52 32.18 -1.74
N GLY A 169 -9.71 31.27 -2.27
CA GLY A 169 -8.24 31.41 -2.30
C GLY A 169 -7.74 32.49 -3.24
N MET A 170 -8.48 32.84 -4.29
CA MET A 170 -8.13 33.96 -5.17
C MET A 170 -8.50 35.33 -4.62
N LEU A 171 -9.49 35.41 -3.73
CA LEU A 171 -10.10 36.68 -3.32
C LEU A 171 -9.06 37.72 -2.89
N ALA A 172 -8.11 37.36 -2.02
CA ALA A 172 -7.08 38.27 -1.54
C ALA A 172 -6.19 38.79 -2.69
N GLY A 173 -5.79 37.91 -3.61
CA GLY A 173 -5.04 38.28 -4.81
C GLY A 173 -5.85 39.18 -5.74
N THR A 174 -7.12 38.83 -5.99
CA THR A 174 -8.03 39.62 -6.82
C THR A 174 -8.22 41.02 -6.26
N VAL A 175 -8.42 41.17 -4.93
CA VAL A 175 -8.53 42.49 -4.28
C VAL A 175 -7.29 43.34 -4.55
N VAL A 176 -6.08 42.77 -4.37
CA VAL A 176 -4.81 43.46 -4.62
C VAL A 176 -4.69 43.94 -6.07
N TYR A 177 -4.91 43.04 -7.04
CA TYR A 177 -4.75 43.36 -8.46
C TYR A 177 -5.86 44.27 -8.98
N VAL A 178 -7.11 44.12 -8.53
CA VAL A 178 -8.19 45.05 -8.88
C VAL A 178 -7.91 46.43 -8.28
N ASN A 179 -7.43 46.51 -7.04
CA ASN A 179 -7.08 47.78 -6.41
C ASN A 179 -5.93 48.47 -7.17
N ALA A 180 -4.88 47.74 -7.55
CA ALA A 180 -3.81 48.27 -8.39
C ALA A 180 -4.34 48.76 -9.75
N GLY A 181 -5.36 48.09 -10.30
CA GLY A 181 -6.05 48.50 -11.53
C GLY A 181 -6.77 49.83 -11.40
N THR A 182 -7.29 50.20 -10.22
CA THR A 182 -7.88 51.53 -10.02
C THR A 182 -6.84 52.66 -10.11
N GLN A 183 -5.57 52.32 -9.84
CA GLN A 183 -4.40 53.21 -9.91
C GLN A 183 -3.55 52.98 -11.17
N LEU A 184 -4.17 52.50 -12.27
CA LEU A 184 -3.47 52.06 -13.49
C LEU A 184 -2.46 53.08 -14.04
N ALA A 185 -2.73 54.38 -13.92
CA ALA A 185 -1.86 55.45 -14.41
C ALA A 185 -0.48 55.47 -13.73
N ALA A 186 -0.39 55.05 -12.46
CA ALA A 186 0.84 55.04 -11.67
C ALA A 186 1.70 53.77 -11.87
N LEU A 187 1.17 52.74 -12.55
CA LEU A 187 1.87 51.47 -12.73
C LEU A 187 2.87 51.52 -13.90
N THR A 188 4.17 51.38 -13.63
CA THR A 188 5.22 51.27 -14.67
C THR A 188 5.48 49.82 -15.10
N SER A 189 5.15 48.84 -14.26
CA SER A 189 5.30 47.41 -14.55
C SER A 189 4.34 46.53 -13.73
N LEU A 190 4.09 45.31 -14.21
CA LEU A 190 3.25 44.32 -13.51
C LEU A 190 3.92 43.73 -12.25
N SER A 191 5.25 43.69 -12.22
CA SER A 191 6.02 43.19 -11.07
C SER A 191 5.99 44.15 -9.87
N GLY A 192 5.82 45.45 -10.11
CA GLY A 192 5.73 46.48 -9.06
C GLY A 192 4.49 46.40 -8.17
N ILE A 193 3.49 45.59 -8.54
CA ILE A 193 2.24 45.39 -7.75
C ILE A 193 2.51 44.54 -6.49
N LEU A 194 3.46 43.61 -6.56
CA LEU A 194 3.80 42.70 -5.47
C LEU A 194 5.02 43.23 -4.73
N SER A 195 4.81 44.06 -3.70
CA SER A 195 5.90 44.48 -2.81
C SER A 195 6.40 43.30 -1.97
N PRO A 196 7.67 43.32 -1.48
CA PRO A 196 8.17 42.28 -0.57
C PRO A 196 7.30 42.09 0.68
N SER A 197 6.72 43.17 1.21
CA SER A 197 5.79 43.11 2.34
C SER A 197 4.47 42.41 2.00
N LEU A 198 3.93 42.66 0.80
CA LEU A 198 2.69 42.04 0.35
C LEU A 198 2.88 40.56 0.02
N ILE A 199 4.02 40.20 -0.58
CA ILE A 199 4.44 38.80 -0.76
C ILE A 199 4.55 38.11 0.61
N GLY A 200 5.15 38.77 1.60
CA GLY A 200 5.19 38.28 2.98
C GLY A 200 3.79 38.00 3.57
N SER A 201 2.84 38.91 3.38
CA SER A 201 1.44 38.73 3.82
C SER A 201 0.74 37.57 3.10
N PHE A 202 0.96 37.41 1.79
CA PHE A 202 0.44 36.26 1.03
C PHE A 202 1.05 34.94 1.48
N VAL A 203 2.34 34.91 1.78
CA VAL A 203 3.02 33.72 2.31
C VAL A 203 2.46 33.37 3.70
N LEU A 204 2.23 34.35 4.58
CA LEU A 204 1.61 34.13 5.89
C LEU A 204 0.17 33.61 5.77
N LEU A 205 -0.63 34.20 4.87
CA LEU A 205 -2.00 33.76 4.61
C LEU A 205 -2.04 32.36 3.97
N ALA A 206 -1.07 32.05 3.10
CA ALA A 206 -0.90 30.73 2.51
C ALA A 206 -0.43 29.69 3.54
N ALA A 207 0.33 30.10 4.56
CA ALA A 207 0.73 29.24 5.67
C ALA A 207 -0.39 29.03 6.70
N PHE A 208 -1.38 29.94 6.77
CA PHE A 208 -2.46 29.88 7.75
C PHE A 208 -3.21 28.54 7.78
N PRO A 209 -3.62 27.90 6.67
CA PRO A 209 -4.34 26.64 6.73
C PRO A 209 -3.49 25.50 7.28
N TRP A 210 -2.18 25.51 7.01
CA TRP A 210 -1.22 24.57 7.58
C TRP A 210 -1.01 24.82 9.07
N LEU A 211 -0.88 26.08 9.49
CA LEU A 211 -0.79 26.48 10.90
C LEU A 211 -2.09 26.16 11.66
N ALA A 212 -3.25 26.39 11.04
CA ALA A 212 -4.57 26.10 11.60
C ALA A 212 -4.76 24.59 11.74
N ARG A 213 -4.37 23.79 10.73
CA ARG A 213 -4.38 22.33 10.84
C ARG A 213 -3.44 21.84 11.94
N TRP A 214 -2.20 22.31 11.95
CA TRP A 214 -1.23 21.99 12.99
C TRP A 214 -1.78 22.36 14.38
N GLY A 215 -2.44 23.51 14.49
CA GLY A 215 -3.15 23.95 15.68
C GLY A 215 -4.29 23.00 16.05
N LEU A 216 -5.13 22.60 15.10
CA LEU A 216 -6.24 21.66 15.28
C LEU A 216 -5.77 20.27 15.69
N GLU A 217 -4.70 19.75 15.08
CA GLU A 217 -4.08 18.48 15.47
C GLU A 217 -3.54 18.57 16.89
N ARG A 218 -2.88 19.68 17.26
CA ARG A 218 -2.47 19.92 18.64
C ARG A 218 -3.65 20.07 19.60
N ILE A 219 -4.75 20.70 19.19
CA ILE A 219 -5.97 20.80 20.00
C ILE A 219 -6.59 19.42 20.18
N LYS A 220 -6.65 18.57 19.14
CA LYS A 220 -7.14 17.19 19.25
C LYS A 220 -6.30 16.37 20.22
N VAL A 221 -4.98 16.43 20.10
CA VAL A 221 -4.06 15.78 21.04
C VAL A 221 -4.24 16.33 22.46
N ARG A 222 -4.31 17.66 22.62
CA ARG A 222 -4.52 18.30 23.93
C ARG A 222 -5.89 17.98 24.54
N ARG A 223 -6.94 17.84 23.74
CA ARG A 223 -8.27 17.42 24.21
C ARG A 223 -8.27 15.96 24.64
N ALA A 224 -7.67 15.08 23.83
CA ALA A 224 -7.50 13.67 24.18
C ALA A 224 -6.67 13.52 25.47
N GLN A 225 -5.58 14.28 25.60
CA GLN A 225 -4.76 14.35 26.83
C GLN A 225 -5.46 15.07 27.98
N GLY A 226 -6.36 16.02 27.71
CA GLY A 226 -7.09 16.79 28.72
C GLY A 226 -8.07 15.94 29.52
N HIS A 227 -8.57 14.85 28.95
CA HIS A 227 -9.32 13.82 29.70
C HIS A 227 -8.45 13.16 30.79
N TRP A 228 -7.13 13.19 30.62
CA TRP A 228 -6.14 12.67 31.56
C TRP A 228 -5.52 13.76 32.45
N ALA A 229 -6.19 14.91 32.64
CA ALA A 229 -5.66 16.02 33.43
C ALA A 229 -5.30 15.65 34.88
N GLY A 230 -5.96 14.65 35.48
CA GLY A 230 -5.63 14.08 36.78
C GLY A 230 -4.38 13.18 36.79
N SER A 231 -4.00 12.62 35.63
CA SER A 231 -2.81 11.78 35.41
C SER A 231 -1.76 12.56 34.62
N SER A 232 -1.40 13.75 35.13
CA SER A 232 -0.52 14.68 34.42
C SER A 232 0.79 14.02 33.95
N ARG A 233 1.26 14.41 32.77
CA ARG A 233 2.51 13.91 32.19
C ARG A 233 3.64 13.97 33.23
N PRO A 234 4.28 12.84 33.55
CA PRO A 234 5.27 12.82 34.61
C PRO A 234 6.51 13.63 34.21
N ARG A 235 7.13 14.31 35.19
CA ARG A 235 8.33 15.15 34.97
C ARG A 235 9.56 14.33 34.60
N ARG A 236 9.61 13.08 35.07
CA ARG A 236 10.63 12.07 34.77
C ARG A 236 9.91 10.78 34.39
N PHE A 237 10.53 9.99 33.53
CA PHE A 237 9.99 8.72 33.07
C PHE A 237 10.91 7.58 33.52
N ASP A 238 10.32 6.46 33.91
CA ASP A 238 11.08 5.28 34.35
C ASP A 238 11.77 4.59 33.17
N ARG A 239 11.18 4.70 31.98
CA ARG A 239 11.61 4.07 30.72
C ARG A 239 11.55 5.05 29.55
N ASN A 240 12.39 4.82 28.54
CA ASN A 240 12.29 5.50 27.25
C ASN A 240 11.17 4.90 26.41
N LEU A 241 11.04 3.57 26.45
CA LEU A 241 10.09 2.83 25.63
C LEU A 241 9.55 1.61 26.38
N VAL A 242 8.23 1.40 26.29
CA VAL A 242 7.57 0.15 26.66
C VAL A 242 7.04 -0.50 25.39
N VAL A 243 7.30 -1.78 25.22
CA VAL A 243 6.84 -2.58 24.08
C VAL A 243 5.90 -3.66 24.60
N ILE A 244 4.71 -3.76 24.01
CA ILE A 244 3.69 -4.74 24.42
C ILE A 244 3.59 -5.82 23.34
N GLY A 245 4.01 -7.03 23.66
CA GLY A 245 4.05 -8.20 22.79
C GLY A 245 5.46 -8.53 22.29
N ALA A 246 5.88 -9.79 22.46
CA ALA A 246 7.19 -10.32 22.07
C ALA A 246 7.12 -11.18 20.80
N GLY A 247 6.26 -10.79 19.84
CA GLY A 247 6.33 -11.27 18.46
C GLY A 247 7.38 -10.50 17.64
N ALA A 248 7.53 -10.84 16.35
CA ALA A 248 8.57 -10.27 15.48
C ALA A 248 8.64 -8.73 15.49
N ALA A 249 7.50 -8.03 15.51
CA ALA A 249 7.47 -6.57 15.62
C ALA A 249 8.06 -6.07 16.94
N GLY A 250 7.58 -6.58 18.07
CA GLY A 250 8.02 -6.12 19.39
C GLY A 250 9.45 -6.53 19.74
N LEU A 251 9.87 -7.71 19.29
CA LEU A 251 11.26 -8.17 19.38
C LEU A 251 12.21 -7.28 18.58
N MET A 252 11.85 -6.92 17.33
CA MET A 252 12.64 -6.00 16.53
C MET A 252 12.66 -4.59 17.13
N THR A 253 11.53 -4.09 17.61
CA THR A 253 11.44 -2.79 18.28
C THR A 253 12.34 -2.73 19.52
N SER A 254 12.27 -3.76 20.37
CA SER A 254 13.06 -3.84 21.60
C SER A 254 14.55 -3.97 21.31
N TYR A 255 14.92 -4.76 20.30
CA TYR A 255 16.30 -4.93 19.85
C TYR A 255 16.92 -3.60 19.38
N ILE A 256 16.24 -2.87 18.48
CA ILE A 256 16.73 -1.58 18.00
C ILE A 256 16.84 -0.57 19.14
N ALA A 257 15.81 -0.49 19.99
CA ALA A 257 15.79 0.45 21.09
C ALA A 257 16.95 0.20 22.08
N ALA A 258 17.19 -1.07 22.45
CA ALA A 258 18.32 -1.45 23.29
C ALA A 258 19.67 -1.17 22.64
N SER A 259 19.80 -1.43 21.34
CA SER A 259 21.02 -1.13 20.55
C SER A 259 21.38 0.35 20.56
N THR A 260 20.38 1.23 20.73
CA THR A 260 20.58 2.68 20.90
C THR A 260 20.79 3.13 22.35
N ARG A 261 20.98 2.17 23.28
CA ARG A 261 21.12 2.38 24.74
C ARG A 261 19.90 3.05 25.39
N ALA A 262 18.72 2.92 24.79
CA ALA A 262 17.48 3.34 25.42
C ALA A 262 17.12 2.37 26.57
N LYS A 263 16.49 2.88 27.63
CA LYS A 263 15.94 2.02 28.68
C LYS A 263 14.57 1.49 28.25
N VAL A 264 14.50 0.19 27.98
CA VAL A 264 13.36 -0.48 27.34
C VAL A 264 12.79 -1.56 28.24
N THR A 265 11.46 -1.63 28.30
CA THR A 265 10.73 -2.76 28.89
C THR A 265 9.90 -3.44 27.81
N LEU A 266 10.06 -4.75 27.67
CA LEU A 266 9.25 -5.61 26.81
C LEU A 266 8.31 -6.43 27.68
N ILE A 267 7.01 -6.32 27.44
CA ILE A 267 5.97 -7.03 28.20
C ILE A 267 5.37 -8.12 27.32
N GLU A 268 5.38 -9.36 27.78
CA GLU A 268 4.84 -10.51 27.05
C GLU A 268 3.83 -11.28 27.91
N GLY A 269 2.61 -11.48 27.41
CA GLY A 269 1.55 -12.17 28.15
C GLY A 269 1.58 -13.70 28.02
N HIS A 270 2.35 -14.24 27.07
CA HIS A 270 2.38 -15.66 26.74
C HIS A 270 3.81 -16.17 26.48
N LYS A 271 4.17 -16.53 25.24
CA LYS A 271 5.46 -17.13 24.89
C LYS A 271 6.27 -16.14 24.06
N MET A 272 7.54 -15.97 24.44
CA MET A 272 8.52 -15.24 23.62
C MET A 272 8.58 -15.78 22.19
N GLY A 273 8.86 -14.91 21.21
CA GLY A 273 8.84 -15.22 19.77
C GLY A 273 7.46 -15.09 19.13
N GLY A 274 6.39 -14.97 19.93
CA GLY A 274 5.02 -14.79 19.46
C GLY A 274 4.56 -15.89 18.49
N ASP A 275 3.66 -15.53 17.59
CA ASP A 275 3.02 -16.49 16.68
C ASP A 275 4.02 -17.18 15.74
N CYS A 276 4.94 -16.43 15.13
CA CYS A 276 5.83 -16.96 14.09
C CYS A 276 6.66 -18.16 14.56
N LEU A 277 7.27 -18.03 15.75
CA LEU A 277 8.09 -19.07 16.35
C LEU A 277 7.23 -20.24 16.87
N ASN A 278 6.16 -19.94 17.60
CA ASN A 278 5.46 -20.94 18.40
C ASN A 278 4.32 -21.64 17.66
N PHE A 279 3.66 -20.94 16.74
CA PHE A 279 2.34 -21.30 16.21
C PHE A 279 2.21 -21.13 14.68
N GLY A 280 3.20 -20.55 14.02
CA GLY A 280 3.11 -20.10 12.63
C GLY A 280 4.20 -20.68 11.76
N CYS A 281 5.12 -19.83 11.32
CA CYS A 281 6.08 -20.14 10.26
C CYS A 281 7.03 -21.28 10.64
N VAL A 282 7.62 -21.26 11.83
CA VAL A 282 8.59 -22.30 12.23
C VAL A 282 7.93 -23.70 12.26
N PRO A 283 6.81 -23.92 12.96
CA PRO A 283 6.16 -25.23 12.94
C PRO A 283 5.66 -25.63 11.56
N SER A 284 5.02 -24.73 10.82
CA SER A 284 4.44 -25.09 9.52
C SER A 284 5.51 -25.48 8.50
N LYS A 285 6.61 -24.71 8.39
CA LYS A 285 7.71 -25.02 7.45
C LYS A 285 8.46 -26.27 7.87
N THR A 286 8.53 -26.54 9.17
CA THR A 286 9.09 -27.78 9.71
C THR A 286 8.25 -29.00 9.30
N LEU A 287 6.92 -28.93 9.39
CA LEU A 287 6.00 -29.99 8.98
C LEU A 287 6.02 -30.19 7.45
N ILE A 288 5.93 -29.08 6.69
CA ILE A 288 5.97 -29.08 5.22
C ILE A 288 7.23 -29.78 4.71
N ARG A 289 8.39 -29.58 5.35
CA ARG A 289 9.63 -30.27 4.93
C ARG A 289 9.53 -31.79 5.06
N SER A 290 8.93 -32.30 6.15
CA SER A 290 8.69 -33.74 6.33
C SER A 290 7.70 -34.27 5.30
N ALA A 291 6.60 -33.55 5.09
CA ALA A 291 5.59 -33.88 4.08
C ALA A 291 6.17 -33.91 2.65
N ALA A 292 7.02 -32.94 2.30
CA ALA A 292 7.70 -32.87 1.01
C ALA A 292 8.62 -34.07 0.77
N PHE A 293 9.30 -34.58 1.80
CA PHE A 293 10.08 -35.81 1.69
C PHE A 293 9.20 -37.03 1.39
N LEU A 294 8.08 -37.19 2.10
CA LEU A 294 7.14 -38.29 1.83
C LEU A 294 6.54 -38.19 0.42
N ARG A 295 6.29 -36.98 -0.05
CA ARG A 295 5.89 -36.72 -1.43
C ARG A 295 6.97 -37.16 -2.43
N GLN A 296 8.23 -36.79 -2.21
CA GLN A 296 9.36 -37.24 -3.05
C GLN A 296 9.47 -38.77 -3.11
N VAL A 297 9.25 -39.46 -1.98
CA VAL A 297 9.24 -40.93 -1.94
C VAL A 297 8.13 -41.52 -2.81
N ARG A 298 6.92 -40.93 -2.83
CA ARG A 298 5.83 -41.36 -3.72
C ARG A 298 6.18 -41.19 -5.20
N HIS A 299 6.97 -40.17 -5.52
CA HIS A 299 7.45 -39.87 -6.88
C HIS A 299 8.82 -40.47 -7.20
N ALA A 300 9.36 -41.34 -6.34
CA ALA A 300 10.67 -41.98 -6.57
C ALA A 300 10.80 -42.70 -7.94
N PRO A 301 9.75 -43.30 -8.53
CA PRO A 301 9.84 -43.86 -9.88
C PRO A 301 10.21 -42.85 -10.97
N GLU A 302 9.85 -41.57 -10.82
CA GLU A 302 10.24 -40.49 -11.75
C GLU A 302 11.76 -40.30 -11.75
N LEU A 303 12.42 -40.56 -10.61
CA LEU A 303 13.87 -40.53 -10.46
C LEU A 303 14.55 -41.86 -10.85
N GLY A 304 13.82 -42.79 -11.49
CA GLY A 304 14.33 -44.11 -11.86
C GLY A 304 14.44 -45.10 -10.69
N ILE A 305 13.83 -44.81 -9.54
CA ILE A 305 13.83 -45.69 -8.37
C ILE A 305 12.54 -46.52 -8.38
N THR A 306 12.65 -47.81 -8.70
CA THR A 306 11.48 -48.70 -8.85
C THR A 306 10.61 -48.79 -7.60
N ARG A 307 11.19 -48.80 -6.40
CA ARG A 307 10.44 -48.87 -5.14
C ARG A 307 11.20 -48.16 -4.02
N ALA A 308 10.50 -47.26 -3.34
CA ALA A 308 10.93 -46.66 -2.08
C ALA A 308 9.75 -46.72 -1.10
N THR A 309 9.98 -47.23 0.11
CA THR A 309 8.97 -47.33 1.17
C THR A 309 9.50 -46.65 2.42
N VAL A 310 8.66 -45.86 3.08
CA VAL A 310 9.00 -45.16 4.32
C VAL A 310 7.90 -45.44 5.33
N ASP A 311 8.28 -46.07 6.43
CA ASP A 311 7.46 -46.18 7.62
C ASP A 311 7.80 -45.03 8.56
N TYR A 312 6.79 -44.36 9.10
CA TYR A 312 6.99 -43.27 10.03
C TYR A 312 5.82 -43.18 11.03
N ASN A 313 6.11 -42.71 12.24
CA ASN A 313 5.09 -42.40 13.23
C ASN A 313 4.77 -40.90 13.20
N PHE A 314 3.48 -40.58 13.19
CA PHE A 314 3.03 -39.18 13.20
C PHE A 314 3.48 -38.42 14.46
N SER A 315 3.49 -39.09 15.61
CA SER A 315 3.99 -38.53 16.87
C SER A 315 5.46 -38.08 16.77
N ASP A 316 6.30 -38.82 16.04
CA ASP A 316 7.72 -38.49 15.88
C ASP A 316 7.91 -37.27 14.97
N VAL A 317 7.05 -37.13 13.95
CA VAL A 317 7.01 -35.92 13.09
C VAL A 317 6.62 -34.69 13.90
N MET A 318 5.62 -34.81 14.78
CA MET A 318 5.19 -33.70 15.65
C MET A 318 6.22 -33.41 16.74
N ALA A 319 6.87 -34.44 17.31
CA ALA A 319 7.99 -34.26 18.22
C ALA A 319 9.16 -33.52 17.55
N ARG A 320 9.43 -33.80 16.27
CA ARG A 320 10.40 -33.02 15.48
C ARG A 320 9.97 -31.56 15.35
N VAL A 321 8.68 -31.27 15.10
CA VAL A 321 8.17 -29.88 15.08
C VAL A 321 8.50 -29.15 16.40
N HIS A 322 8.16 -29.75 17.54
CA HIS A 322 8.44 -29.16 18.85
C HIS A 322 9.94 -29.02 19.13
N ARG A 323 10.76 -29.98 18.71
CA ARG A 323 12.22 -29.91 18.83
C ARG A 323 12.80 -28.74 18.04
N ILE A 324 12.32 -28.50 16.82
CA ILE A 324 12.79 -27.37 16.00
C ILE A 324 12.34 -26.03 16.59
N ILE A 325 11.09 -25.92 17.08
CA ILE A 325 10.66 -24.73 17.83
C ILE A 325 11.63 -24.47 18.99
N SER A 326 11.94 -25.50 19.79
CA SER A 326 12.84 -25.39 20.94
C SER A 326 14.28 -25.02 20.54
N ALA A 327 14.75 -25.46 19.37
CA ALA A 327 16.08 -25.13 18.86
C ALA A 327 16.18 -23.68 18.35
N VAL A 328 15.09 -23.11 17.82
CA VAL A 328 15.05 -21.73 17.33
C VAL A 328 14.73 -20.73 18.45
N ALA A 329 13.97 -21.15 19.47
CA ALA A 329 13.54 -20.32 20.58
C ALA A 329 14.63 -19.51 21.30
N PRO A 330 15.88 -19.99 21.47
CA PRO A 330 16.95 -19.21 22.06
C PRO A 330 17.20 -17.87 21.35
N HIS A 331 16.94 -17.78 20.04
CA HIS A 331 17.05 -16.53 19.29
C HIS A 331 16.03 -15.49 19.74
N ASP A 332 14.85 -15.88 20.22
CA ASP A 332 13.82 -14.95 20.67
C ASP A 332 13.67 -14.93 22.19
N SER A 333 14.59 -15.59 22.91
CA SER A 333 14.49 -15.82 24.36
C SER A 333 14.62 -14.55 25.18
N GLU A 334 14.00 -14.57 26.36
CA GLU A 334 14.19 -13.55 27.39
C GLU A 334 15.68 -13.36 27.71
N GLU A 335 16.44 -14.45 27.90
CA GLU A 335 17.87 -14.38 28.22
C GLU A 335 18.66 -13.55 27.20
N ARG A 336 18.41 -13.74 25.90
CA ARG A 336 19.04 -12.94 24.84
C ARG A 336 18.70 -11.46 25.01
N TYR A 337 17.43 -11.13 25.23
CA TYR A 337 16.95 -9.76 25.32
C TYR A 337 17.43 -9.07 26.61
N THR A 338 17.49 -9.77 27.74
CA THR A 338 18.08 -9.28 28.98
C THR A 338 19.57 -8.99 28.82
N LYS A 339 20.33 -9.87 28.13
CA LYS A 339 21.75 -9.61 27.81
C LYS A 339 21.96 -8.37 26.94
N LEU A 340 20.98 -8.01 26.11
CA LEU A 340 21.00 -6.79 25.30
C LEU A 340 20.60 -5.53 26.10
N GLY A 341 20.16 -5.67 27.35
CA GLY A 341 19.74 -4.56 28.21
C GLY A 341 18.24 -4.27 28.17
N VAL A 342 17.41 -5.19 27.65
CA VAL A 342 15.95 -5.09 27.72
C VAL A 342 15.45 -5.74 29.01
N GLU A 343 14.62 -5.02 29.76
CA GLU A 343 13.87 -5.61 30.85
C GLU A 343 12.66 -6.35 30.27
N VAL A 344 12.59 -7.66 30.50
CA VAL A 344 11.46 -8.49 30.04
C VAL A 344 10.55 -8.74 31.24
N ILE A 345 9.24 -8.53 31.06
CA ILE A 345 8.23 -8.78 32.09
C ILE A 345 7.17 -9.69 31.50
N HIS A 346 6.95 -10.83 32.15
CA HIS A 346 5.83 -11.71 31.81
C HIS A 346 4.55 -11.22 32.48
N GLY A 347 3.50 -10.98 31.69
CA GLY A 347 2.20 -10.53 32.18
C GLY A 347 1.38 -9.81 31.12
N ASN A 348 0.11 -9.57 31.45
CA ASN A 348 -0.78 -8.80 30.58
C ASN A 348 -0.61 -7.31 30.85
N ALA A 349 -0.20 -6.56 29.83
CA ALA A 349 -0.06 -5.12 29.90
C ALA A 349 -1.42 -4.42 29.71
N ARG A 350 -1.71 -3.40 30.53
CA ARG A 350 -2.81 -2.47 30.31
C ARG A 350 -2.26 -1.05 30.25
N ILE A 351 -2.56 -0.32 29.18
CA ILE A 351 -2.22 1.09 29.06
C ILE A 351 -3.26 1.87 29.87
N THR A 352 -2.82 2.50 30.96
CA THR A 352 -3.71 3.21 31.90
C THR A 352 -3.75 4.72 31.66
N SER A 353 -2.80 5.24 30.88
CA SER A 353 -2.79 6.61 30.35
C SER A 353 -1.83 6.68 29.17
N PRO A 354 -1.74 7.82 28.46
CA PRO A 354 -0.76 7.98 27.39
C PRO A 354 0.69 7.73 27.82
N TRP A 355 1.01 7.78 29.11
CA TRP A 355 2.38 7.67 29.63
C TRP A 355 2.60 6.53 30.61
N THR A 356 1.56 5.76 30.93
CA THR A 356 1.63 4.72 31.96
C THR A 356 1.13 3.39 31.44
N VAL A 357 1.88 2.35 31.78
CA VAL A 357 1.50 0.96 31.52
C VAL A 357 1.51 0.23 32.85
N GLU A 358 0.49 -0.58 33.08
CA GLU A 358 0.37 -1.47 34.23
C GLU A 358 0.58 -2.91 33.80
N VAL A 359 1.34 -3.67 34.58
CA VAL A 359 1.52 -5.11 34.43
C VAL A 359 1.71 -5.72 35.81
N ASN A 360 1.03 -6.83 36.12
CA ASN A 360 1.10 -7.52 37.41
C ASN A 360 0.88 -6.58 38.64
N GLY A 361 0.00 -5.58 38.50
CA GLY A 361 -0.26 -4.58 39.55
C GLY A 361 0.84 -3.51 39.72
N GLN A 362 1.94 -3.60 38.96
CA GLN A 362 2.98 -2.58 38.93
C GLN A 362 2.69 -1.58 37.82
N THR A 363 2.69 -0.28 38.15
CA THR A 363 2.60 0.81 37.16
C THR A 363 4.00 1.34 36.84
N MET A 364 4.29 1.54 35.56
CA MET A 364 5.53 2.16 35.07
C MET A 364 5.25 3.34 34.15
N THR A 365 6.05 4.38 34.27
CA THR A 365 5.99 5.56 33.39
C THR A 365 6.95 5.41 32.20
N THR A 366 6.50 5.81 31.01
CA THR A 366 7.30 5.72 29.78
C THR A 366 7.11 6.91 28.85
N ARG A 367 8.18 7.27 28.14
CA ARG A 367 8.11 8.34 27.12
C ARG A 367 7.32 7.90 25.90
N ALA A 368 7.42 6.63 25.50
CA ALA A 368 6.72 6.08 24.36
C ALA A 368 6.24 4.64 24.62
N ILE A 369 5.19 4.23 23.92
CA ILE A 369 4.62 2.89 23.96
C ILE A 369 4.54 2.36 22.53
N VAL A 370 4.97 1.13 22.29
CA VAL A 370 4.72 0.41 21.02
C VAL A 370 3.83 -0.80 21.29
N ILE A 371 2.66 -0.80 20.66
CA ILE A 371 1.70 -1.90 20.69
C ILE A 371 2.06 -2.87 19.56
N ALA A 372 2.54 -4.06 19.92
CA ALA A 372 2.96 -5.12 19.01
C ALA A 372 2.26 -6.46 19.36
N THR A 373 0.97 -6.37 19.72
CA THR A 373 0.15 -7.46 20.27
C THR A 373 -0.25 -8.52 19.25
N GLY A 374 0.06 -8.31 17.96
CA GLY A 374 -0.15 -9.30 16.91
C GLY A 374 -1.63 -9.58 16.61
N ALA A 375 -1.91 -10.82 16.24
CA ALA A 375 -3.23 -11.30 15.88
C ALA A 375 -3.52 -12.68 16.49
N SER A 376 -4.76 -13.14 16.38
CA SER A 376 -5.18 -14.50 16.71
C SER A 376 -5.95 -15.10 15.54
N PRO A 377 -6.04 -16.43 15.42
CA PRO A 377 -6.87 -17.07 14.42
C PRO A 377 -8.34 -16.64 14.57
N THR A 378 -9.01 -16.37 13.45
CA THR A 378 -10.44 -16.07 13.47
C THR A 378 -11.22 -17.38 13.62
N ILE A 379 -12.03 -17.47 14.68
CA ILE A 379 -12.99 -18.57 14.85
C ILE A 379 -14.28 -18.18 14.10
N PRO A 380 -14.67 -18.91 13.04
CA PRO A 380 -15.88 -18.58 12.30
C PRO A 380 -17.12 -18.89 13.14
N PRO A 381 -18.18 -18.06 13.08
CA PRO A 381 -19.42 -18.28 13.82
C PRO A 381 -20.28 -19.36 13.16
N ILE A 382 -19.78 -20.59 13.09
CA ILE A 382 -20.49 -21.75 12.54
C ILE A 382 -21.28 -22.41 13.66
N PRO A 383 -22.62 -22.55 13.55
CA PRO A 383 -23.42 -23.27 14.53
C PRO A 383 -22.88 -24.68 14.80
N GLY A 384 -22.77 -25.05 16.08
CA GLY A 384 -22.27 -26.36 16.51
C GLY A 384 -20.74 -26.53 16.49
N LEU A 385 -19.97 -25.52 16.06
CA LEU A 385 -18.50 -25.60 16.00
C LEU A 385 -17.85 -25.95 17.35
N GLU A 386 -18.39 -25.43 18.46
CA GLU A 386 -17.86 -25.70 19.80
C GLU A 386 -18.11 -27.15 20.28
N GLN A 387 -18.99 -27.89 19.62
CA GLN A 387 -19.33 -29.26 19.98
C GLN A 387 -18.41 -30.29 19.31
N VAL A 388 -17.63 -29.87 18.31
CA VAL A 388 -16.74 -30.70 17.50
C VAL A 388 -15.26 -30.45 17.82
N ARG A 389 -14.40 -31.39 17.42
CA ARG A 389 -12.95 -31.33 17.58
C ARG A 389 -12.36 -30.50 16.44
N TYR A 390 -12.28 -29.20 16.68
CA TYR A 390 -11.62 -28.27 15.76
C TYR A 390 -10.28 -27.77 16.31
N TYR A 391 -9.44 -27.31 15.39
CA TYR A 391 -8.15 -26.73 15.61
C TYR A 391 -8.05 -25.41 14.87
N THR A 392 -7.10 -24.58 15.28
CA THR A 392 -6.70 -23.37 14.59
C THR A 392 -5.22 -23.48 14.22
N SER A 393 -4.66 -22.46 13.56
CA SER A 393 -3.20 -22.39 13.39
C SER A 393 -2.44 -22.43 14.71
N ASP A 394 -3.06 -22.08 15.85
CA ASP A 394 -2.37 -22.05 17.14
C ASP A 394 -2.39 -23.43 17.82
N THR A 395 -3.46 -24.21 17.60
CA THR A 395 -3.69 -25.47 18.34
C THR A 395 -3.38 -26.73 17.54
N ILE A 396 -3.31 -26.68 16.21
CA ILE A 396 -3.08 -27.86 15.36
C ILE A 396 -1.77 -28.60 15.70
N TRP A 397 -0.79 -27.87 16.24
CA TRP A 397 0.50 -28.42 16.65
C TRP A 397 0.45 -29.35 17.86
N SER A 398 -0.69 -29.41 18.55
CA SER A 398 -0.90 -30.31 19.70
C SER A 398 -1.33 -31.73 19.31
N LEU A 399 -1.54 -32.00 18.01
CA LEU A 399 -1.89 -33.34 17.54
C LEU A 399 -0.78 -34.35 17.87
N THR A 400 -1.14 -35.41 18.57
CA THR A 400 -0.25 -36.56 18.84
C THR A 400 -0.51 -37.74 17.93
N GLU A 401 -1.75 -37.86 17.45
CA GLU A 401 -2.22 -38.92 16.55
C GLU A 401 -2.63 -38.33 15.20
N ARG A 402 -2.35 -39.07 14.13
CA ARG A 402 -2.74 -38.68 12.77
C ARG A 402 -4.25 -38.80 12.63
N PRO A 403 -4.99 -37.72 12.30
CA PRO A 403 -6.40 -37.86 11.95
C PRO A 403 -6.54 -38.66 10.65
N GLU A 404 -7.47 -39.61 10.60
CA GLU A 404 -7.75 -40.33 9.36
C GLU A 404 -8.38 -39.39 8.33
N ARG A 405 -9.36 -38.59 8.77
CA ARG A 405 -10.05 -37.56 7.98
C ARG A 405 -9.88 -36.19 8.60
N LEU A 406 -9.35 -35.26 7.80
CA LEU A 406 -9.13 -33.87 8.17
C LEU A 406 -9.93 -32.95 7.26
N VAL A 407 -10.79 -32.12 7.84
CA VAL A 407 -11.42 -31.00 7.10
C VAL A 407 -10.60 -29.74 7.31
N VAL A 408 -10.23 -29.05 6.24
CA VAL A 408 -9.57 -27.74 6.31
C VAL A 408 -10.55 -26.67 5.84
N LEU A 409 -11.00 -25.82 6.75
CA LEU A 409 -11.86 -24.67 6.48
C LEU A 409 -11.01 -23.44 6.12
N GLY A 410 -11.04 -23.03 4.86
CA GLY A 410 -10.37 -21.82 4.37
C GLY A 410 -9.48 -22.08 3.17
N GLY A 411 -9.59 -21.21 2.16
CA GLY A 411 -8.77 -21.24 0.94
C GLY A 411 -7.53 -20.35 1.01
N GLY A 412 -7.17 -19.78 2.17
CA GLY A 412 -5.99 -18.93 2.29
C GLY A 412 -4.66 -19.70 2.28
N PRO A 413 -3.51 -19.00 2.29
CA PRO A 413 -2.18 -19.63 2.27
C PRO A 413 -1.97 -20.69 3.36
N ILE A 414 -2.36 -20.40 4.61
CA ILE A 414 -2.27 -21.35 5.74
C ILE A 414 -3.08 -22.62 5.45
N GLY A 415 -4.28 -22.47 4.89
CA GLY A 415 -5.16 -23.58 4.54
C GLY A 415 -4.54 -24.46 3.47
N CYS A 416 -4.00 -23.88 2.40
CA CYS A 416 -3.35 -24.63 1.32
C CYS A 416 -2.08 -25.34 1.78
N GLU A 417 -1.20 -24.65 2.51
CA GLU A 417 0.04 -25.24 3.07
C GLU A 417 -0.25 -26.47 3.93
N LEU A 418 -1.19 -26.34 4.87
CA LEU A 418 -1.49 -27.42 5.81
C LEU A 418 -2.34 -28.52 5.16
N ALA A 419 -3.26 -28.20 4.26
CA ALA A 419 -4.01 -29.21 3.52
C ALA A 419 -3.08 -30.14 2.74
N GLN A 420 -2.11 -29.57 2.00
CA GLN A 420 -1.12 -30.36 1.27
C GLN A 420 -0.23 -31.18 2.21
N ALA A 421 0.29 -30.56 3.28
CA ALA A 421 1.19 -31.23 4.20
C ALA A 421 0.52 -32.45 4.88
N PHE A 422 -0.71 -32.29 5.37
CA PHE A 422 -1.46 -33.39 6.00
C PHE A 422 -1.87 -34.46 5.00
N ALA A 423 -2.24 -34.11 3.77
CA ALA A 423 -2.49 -35.10 2.72
C ALA A 423 -1.23 -35.91 2.40
N CYS A 424 -0.08 -35.24 2.36
CA CYS A 424 1.20 -35.92 2.16
C CYS A 424 1.60 -36.84 3.31
N LEU A 425 1.17 -36.52 4.55
CA LEU A 425 1.27 -37.38 5.73
C LEU A 425 0.18 -38.49 5.72
N GLY A 426 -0.61 -38.63 4.66
CA GLY A 426 -1.58 -39.73 4.52
C GLY A 426 -2.92 -39.49 5.22
N CYS A 427 -3.25 -38.26 5.61
CA CYS A 427 -4.62 -37.91 5.99
C CYS A 427 -5.53 -37.82 4.75
N GLN A 428 -6.78 -38.23 4.87
CA GLN A 428 -7.81 -37.90 3.88
C GLN A 428 -8.27 -36.46 4.11
N VAL A 429 -7.77 -35.54 3.29
CA VAL A 429 -8.02 -34.11 3.46
C VAL A 429 -9.14 -33.62 2.55
N THR A 430 -10.13 -32.96 3.13
CA THR A 430 -11.11 -32.15 2.37
C THR A 430 -10.94 -30.68 2.71
N GLN A 431 -10.58 -29.86 1.73
CA GLN A 431 -10.44 -28.42 1.89
C GLN A 431 -11.70 -27.71 1.38
N VAL A 432 -12.33 -26.92 2.24
CA VAL A 432 -13.56 -26.17 1.95
C VAL A 432 -13.24 -24.69 1.90
N ALA A 433 -13.50 -24.06 0.75
CA ALA A 433 -13.31 -22.64 0.53
C ALA A 433 -14.58 -21.99 0.01
N ARG A 434 -15.05 -20.94 0.72
CA ARG A 434 -16.26 -20.18 0.34
C ARG A 434 -16.17 -19.48 -1.01
N THR A 435 -14.98 -19.11 -1.43
CA THR A 435 -14.72 -18.49 -2.73
C THR A 435 -13.77 -19.35 -3.53
N GLY A 436 -12.49 -19.00 -3.61
CA GLY A 436 -11.44 -19.78 -4.25
C GLY A 436 -10.22 -19.90 -3.36
N LEU A 437 -9.22 -20.62 -3.84
CA LEU A 437 -7.93 -20.72 -3.19
C LEU A 437 -7.08 -19.46 -3.45
N MET A 438 -6.28 -19.09 -2.45
CA MET A 438 -5.30 -18.00 -2.47
C MET A 438 -5.79 -16.74 -3.20
N GLY A 439 -6.97 -16.23 -2.84
CA GLY A 439 -7.67 -15.18 -3.62
C GLY A 439 -6.97 -13.81 -3.77
N ARG A 440 -5.72 -13.67 -3.33
CA ARG A 440 -4.85 -12.53 -3.65
C ARG A 440 -3.85 -12.82 -4.77
N GLU A 441 -3.63 -14.08 -5.13
CA GLU A 441 -2.70 -14.53 -6.17
C GLU A 441 -3.38 -14.51 -7.55
N ASP A 442 -2.57 -14.45 -8.63
CA ASP A 442 -3.09 -14.52 -10.00
C ASP A 442 -3.70 -15.90 -10.30
N ALA A 443 -4.74 -15.93 -11.14
CA ALA A 443 -5.48 -17.15 -11.46
C ALA A 443 -4.62 -18.29 -12.03
N ASP A 444 -3.57 -17.97 -12.78
CA ASP A 444 -2.63 -18.96 -13.34
C ASP A 444 -1.79 -19.65 -12.25
N ALA A 445 -1.35 -18.90 -11.22
CA ALA A 445 -0.67 -19.46 -10.06
C ALA A 445 -1.61 -20.33 -9.21
N VAL A 446 -2.84 -19.84 -8.96
CA VAL A 446 -3.86 -20.58 -8.20
C VAL A 446 -4.18 -21.92 -8.86
N LYS A 447 -4.33 -21.93 -10.19
CA LYS A 447 -4.64 -23.15 -10.95
C LYS A 447 -3.56 -24.24 -10.79
N LEU A 448 -2.29 -23.85 -10.80
CA LEU A 448 -1.18 -24.81 -10.62
C LEU A 448 -1.16 -25.41 -9.21
N VAL A 449 -1.38 -24.58 -8.19
CA VAL A 449 -1.45 -25.06 -6.80
C VAL A 449 -2.68 -25.93 -6.57
N GLU A 450 -3.84 -25.58 -7.11
CA GLU A 450 -5.03 -26.41 -6.99
C GLU A 450 -4.83 -27.78 -7.65
N ALA A 451 -4.23 -27.83 -8.83
CA ALA A 451 -3.91 -29.08 -9.51
C ALA A 451 -2.95 -29.94 -8.66
N ALA A 452 -1.92 -29.32 -8.07
CA ALA A 452 -0.97 -30.01 -7.19
C ALA A 452 -1.64 -30.54 -5.91
N LEU A 453 -2.50 -29.76 -5.27
CA LEU A 453 -3.28 -30.19 -4.10
C LEU A 453 -4.13 -31.41 -4.42
N ARG A 454 -4.84 -31.40 -5.55
CA ARG A 454 -5.66 -32.54 -6.00
C ARG A 454 -4.81 -33.77 -6.31
N ALA A 455 -3.66 -33.58 -6.97
CA ALA A 455 -2.70 -34.66 -7.25
C ALA A 455 -2.13 -35.30 -5.97
N ASP A 456 -1.94 -34.51 -4.91
CA ASP A 456 -1.51 -34.99 -3.59
C ASP A 456 -2.66 -35.60 -2.75
N GLY A 457 -3.87 -35.70 -3.30
CA GLY A 457 -5.01 -36.36 -2.67
C GLY A 457 -5.94 -35.45 -1.87
N VAL A 458 -5.79 -34.12 -1.97
CA VAL A 458 -6.71 -33.17 -1.33
C VAL A 458 -8.01 -33.07 -2.14
N ARG A 459 -9.15 -33.32 -1.50
CA ARG A 459 -10.46 -32.99 -2.05
C ARG A 459 -10.73 -31.50 -1.88
N VAL A 460 -10.57 -30.72 -2.96
CA VAL A 460 -10.79 -29.27 -2.94
C VAL A 460 -12.24 -28.93 -3.34
N LEU A 461 -12.96 -28.27 -2.43
CA LEU A 461 -14.33 -27.76 -2.60
C LEU A 461 -14.31 -26.22 -2.56
N THR A 462 -14.31 -25.59 -3.74
CA THR A 462 -14.42 -24.13 -3.91
C THR A 462 -15.89 -23.71 -3.97
N GLN A 463 -16.15 -22.40 -3.84
CA GLN A 463 -17.50 -21.82 -3.83
C GLN A 463 -18.47 -22.54 -2.87
N THR A 464 -17.93 -23.08 -1.78
CA THR A 464 -18.64 -23.97 -0.86
C THR A 464 -18.68 -23.35 0.53
N GLY A 465 -19.88 -23.12 1.06
CA GLY A 465 -20.09 -22.55 2.38
C GLY A 465 -20.21 -23.62 3.47
N ALA A 466 -19.57 -23.39 4.62
CA ALA A 466 -19.82 -24.17 5.83
C ALA A 466 -21.10 -23.67 6.52
N ILE A 467 -22.07 -24.56 6.74
CA ILE A 467 -23.40 -24.20 7.25
C ILE A 467 -23.50 -24.46 8.75
N ARG A 468 -23.14 -25.67 9.19
CA ARG A 468 -23.21 -26.08 10.60
C ARG A 468 -22.32 -27.30 10.86
N CYS A 469 -21.91 -27.49 12.10
CA CYS A 469 -21.27 -28.70 12.58
C CYS A 469 -22.27 -29.52 13.40
N GLU A 470 -22.22 -30.84 13.25
CA GLU A 470 -23.10 -31.76 13.95
C GLU A 470 -22.26 -32.86 14.63
N ARG A 471 -22.67 -33.27 15.83
CA ARG A 471 -22.05 -34.37 16.57
C ARG A 471 -23.12 -35.30 17.11
N GLU A 472 -23.12 -36.54 16.64
CA GLU A 472 -24.08 -37.57 16.99
C GLU A 472 -23.35 -38.88 17.26
N SER A 473 -23.63 -39.52 18.41
CA SER A 473 -23.08 -40.85 18.75
C SER A 473 -21.56 -40.97 18.59
N GLY A 474 -20.82 -39.92 18.97
CA GLY A 474 -19.36 -39.84 18.86
C GLY A 474 -18.82 -39.48 17.47
N LYS A 475 -19.64 -39.50 16.42
CA LYS A 475 -19.27 -39.10 15.05
C LYS A 475 -19.52 -37.60 14.85
N GLN A 476 -18.62 -36.95 14.12
CA GLN A 476 -18.69 -35.52 13.84
C GLN A 476 -18.75 -35.29 12.32
N ARG A 477 -19.57 -34.34 11.89
CA ARG A 477 -19.74 -33.98 10.48
C ARG A 477 -19.89 -32.48 10.30
N LEU A 478 -19.31 -31.96 9.22
CA LEU A 478 -19.49 -30.60 8.76
C LEU A 478 -20.52 -30.61 7.64
N ILE A 479 -21.60 -29.86 7.79
CA ILE A 479 -22.56 -29.66 6.71
C ILE A 479 -22.08 -28.48 5.87
N VAL A 480 -21.91 -28.74 4.58
CA VAL A 480 -21.50 -27.73 3.60
C VAL A 480 -22.56 -27.58 2.52
N ARG A 481 -22.54 -26.46 1.81
CA ARG A 481 -23.43 -26.19 0.67
C ARG A 481 -22.65 -25.56 -0.46
N GLY A 482 -22.73 -26.17 -1.64
CA GLY A 482 -22.14 -25.66 -2.88
C GLY A 482 -23.07 -24.67 -3.60
N GLU A 483 -22.70 -24.32 -4.84
CA GLU A 483 -23.50 -23.43 -5.71
C GLU A 483 -24.79 -24.09 -6.21
N ASP A 484 -24.84 -25.43 -6.22
CA ASP A 484 -26.04 -26.22 -6.55
C ASP A 484 -27.13 -26.13 -5.48
N GLY A 485 -26.82 -25.54 -4.31
CA GLY A 485 -27.73 -25.41 -3.18
C GLY A 485 -27.93 -26.69 -2.38
N ILE A 486 -27.26 -27.79 -2.75
CA ILE A 486 -27.40 -29.09 -2.10
C ILE A 486 -26.50 -29.13 -0.86
N GLU A 487 -27.04 -29.61 0.26
CA GLU A 487 -26.24 -29.85 1.46
C GLU A 487 -25.49 -31.18 1.36
N GLU A 488 -24.19 -31.13 1.59
CA GLU A 488 -23.34 -32.31 1.73
C GLU A 488 -22.83 -32.43 3.17
N ALA A 489 -22.88 -33.64 3.73
CA ALA A 489 -22.30 -33.95 5.02
C ALA A 489 -20.89 -34.50 4.88
N LEU A 490 -19.89 -33.78 5.39
CA LEU A 490 -18.49 -34.17 5.40
C LEU A 490 -18.10 -34.74 6.77
N PRO A 491 -17.95 -36.06 6.94
CA PRO A 491 -17.52 -36.63 8.20
C PRO A 491 -16.02 -36.42 8.42
N PHE A 492 -15.60 -36.14 9.66
CA PHE A 492 -14.20 -35.85 9.98
C PHE A 492 -13.82 -36.27 11.40
N ASP A 493 -12.52 -36.41 11.65
CA ASP A 493 -11.97 -36.72 12.98
C ASP A 493 -11.30 -35.50 13.60
N ALA A 494 -10.80 -34.59 12.75
CA ALA A 494 -10.31 -33.27 13.11
C ALA A 494 -10.72 -32.25 12.03
N MET A 495 -10.92 -31.00 12.45
CA MET A 495 -11.15 -29.88 11.54
C MET A 495 -10.19 -28.73 11.83
N LEU A 496 -9.55 -28.16 10.81
CA LEU A 496 -8.69 -26.99 10.93
C LEU A 496 -9.43 -25.74 10.42
N CYS A 497 -9.63 -24.75 11.28
CA CYS A 497 -10.15 -23.43 10.95
C CYS A 497 -9.02 -22.48 10.54
N ALA A 498 -8.84 -22.27 9.22
CA ALA A 498 -7.84 -21.40 8.60
C ALA A 498 -8.50 -20.28 7.78
N VAL A 499 -9.53 -19.62 8.35
CA VAL A 499 -10.38 -18.64 7.66
C VAL A 499 -9.90 -17.19 7.74
N GLY A 500 -8.82 -16.93 8.47
CA GLY A 500 -8.26 -15.59 8.65
C GLY A 500 -7.64 -15.38 10.03
N ARG A 501 -7.16 -14.16 10.27
CA ARG A 501 -6.62 -13.72 11.55
C ARG A 501 -7.22 -12.38 11.94
N THR A 502 -7.51 -12.20 13.23
CA THR A 502 -8.07 -10.99 13.83
C THR A 502 -7.02 -10.32 14.72
N ALA A 503 -6.83 -9.00 14.62
CA ALA A 503 -5.88 -8.28 15.47
C ALA A 503 -6.25 -8.37 16.97
N ARG A 504 -5.25 -8.51 17.84
CA ARG A 504 -5.46 -8.52 19.31
C ARG A 504 -5.50 -7.08 19.83
N ILE A 505 -6.71 -6.55 19.99
CA ILE A 505 -6.94 -5.14 20.36
C ILE A 505 -7.64 -4.97 21.72
N GLU A 506 -8.21 -6.03 22.28
CA GLU A 506 -8.99 -5.99 23.52
C GLU A 506 -8.09 -6.23 24.74
N GLY A 507 -8.47 -5.67 25.89
CA GLY A 507 -7.79 -5.91 27.18
C GLY A 507 -6.52 -5.10 27.43
N PHE A 508 -6.09 -4.27 26.47
CA PHE A 508 -4.90 -3.42 26.60
C PHE A 508 -5.21 -1.98 27.05
N GLY A 509 -6.48 -1.67 27.34
CA GLY A 509 -6.93 -0.32 27.74
C GLY A 509 -7.16 0.64 26.56
N LEU A 510 -7.23 0.13 25.32
CA LEU A 510 -7.31 0.97 24.13
C LEU A 510 -8.64 1.70 24.02
N GLU A 511 -9.71 1.08 24.51
CA GLU A 511 -11.07 1.58 24.56
C GLU A 511 -11.16 2.81 25.46
N GLU A 512 -10.61 2.73 26.68
CA GLU A 512 -10.56 3.84 27.64
C GLU A 512 -9.67 4.99 27.15
N LEU A 513 -8.60 4.68 26.41
CA LEU A 513 -7.78 5.68 25.73
C LEU A 513 -8.46 6.28 24.50
N GLY A 514 -9.58 5.72 24.02
CA GLY A 514 -10.23 6.16 22.79
C GLY A 514 -9.35 6.00 21.55
N VAL A 515 -8.45 4.99 21.55
CA VAL A 515 -7.65 4.64 20.37
C VAL A 515 -8.58 4.17 19.27
N ARG A 516 -8.39 4.69 18.06
CA ARG A 516 -9.28 4.41 16.94
C ARG A 516 -9.01 3.04 16.36
N ILE A 517 -10.09 2.31 16.11
CA ILE A 517 -10.08 1.02 15.44
C ILE A 517 -10.63 1.19 14.03
N SER A 518 -9.89 0.69 13.04
CA SER A 518 -10.26 0.75 11.63
C SER A 518 -11.47 -0.16 11.33
N PRO A 519 -12.17 0.04 10.19
CA PRO A 519 -13.24 -0.86 9.75
C PRO A 519 -12.78 -2.33 9.57
N LYS A 520 -11.48 -2.57 9.39
CA LYS A 520 -10.88 -3.91 9.30
C LYS A 520 -10.56 -4.51 10.67
N ARG A 521 -11.03 -3.90 11.77
CA ARG A 521 -10.75 -4.30 13.16
C ARG A 521 -9.25 -4.33 13.49
N THR A 522 -8.50 -3.33 13.01
CA THR A 522 -7.08 -3.12 13.34
C THR A 522 -6.87 -1.74 13.99
N ILE A 523 -5.76 -1.53 14.71
CA ILE A 523 -5.44 -0.20 15.26
C ILE A 523 -5.14 0.77 14.10
N GLU A 524 -5.84 1.91 14.08
CA GLU A 524 -5.59 2.98 13.10
C GLU A 524 -4.27 3.69 13.43
N THR A 525 -3.39 3.79 12.43
CA THR A 525 -2.13 4.51 12.53
C THR A 525 -1.89 5.42 11.34
N ASP A 526 -1.04 6.44 11.53
CA ASP A 526 -0.54 7.29 10.44
C ASP A 526 0.64 6.64 9.68
N ASP A 527 1.19 7.33 8.67
CA ASP A 527 2.32 6.86 7.84
C ASP A 527 3.60 6.55 8.64
N TRP A 528 3.66 6.96 9.90
CA TRP A 528 4.79 6.78 10.82
C TRP A 528 4.47 5.80 11.95
N LEU A 529 3.33 5.10 11.86
CA LEU A 529 2.82 4.12 12.83
C LEU A 529 2.33 4.73 14.15
N GLN A 530 2.05 6.03 14.22
CA GLN A 530 1.46 6.67 15.41
C GLN A 530 -0.05 6.48 15.47
N THR A 531 -0.57 6.26 16.67
CA THR A 531 -2.01 6.29 16.98
C THR A 531 -2.51 7.74 17.13
N LEU A 532 -3.71 7.93 17.72
CA LEU A 532 -4.19 9.25 18.16
C LEU A 532 -3.19 9.98 19.08
N TYR A 533 -2.40 9.23 19.87
CA TYR A 533 -1.40 9.78 20.77
C TYR A 533 -0.02 9.78 20.10
N PRO A 534 0.67 10.94 20.00
CA PRO A 534 1.97 11.03 19.32
C PRO A 534 3.09 10.19 19.94
N ASN A 535 2.87 9.64 21.13
CA ASN A 535 3.82 8.80 21.84
C ASN A 535 3.36 7.34 21.98
N ILE A 536 2.22 6.97 21.38
CA ILE A 536 1.78 5.57 21.29
C ILE A 536 1.78 5.17 19.82
N TYR A 537 2.53 4.12 19.53
CA TYR A 537 2.71 3.54 18.20
C TYR A 537 2.10 2.14 18.17
N ALA A 538 1.75 1.65 17.00
CA ALA A 538 1.33 0.26 16.81
C ALA A 538 2.01 -0.33 15.57
N CYS A 539 2.38 -1.61 15.61
CA CYS A 539 3.06 -2.28 14.50
C CYS A 539 2.85 -3.79 14.50
N GLY A 540 3.08 -4.42 13.34
CA GLY A 540 2.81 -5.83 13.10
C GLY A 540 1.35 -6.09 12.72
N ASP A 541 0.90 -7.33 12.93
CA ASP A 541 -0.43 -7.78 12.53
C ASP A 541 -1.58 -6.97 13.15
N VAL A 542 -1.33 -6.26 14.26
CA VAL A 542 -2.32 -5.42 14.95
C VAL A 542 -2.73 -4.17 14.15
N THR A 543 -1.88 -3.69 13.23
CA THR A 543 -2.19 -2.52 12.38
C THR A 543 -2.67 -2.90 10.98
N GLY A 544 -2.23 -4.06 10.47
CA GLY A 544 -2.43 -4.44 9.07
C GLY A 544 -1.73 -3.47 8.09
N PRO A 545 -2.01 -3.56 6.77
CA PRO A 545 -2.84 -4.57 6.10
C PRO A 545 -2.10 -5.90 5.82
N TYR A 546 -0.79 -5.96 6.11
CA TYR A 546 0.06 -7.12 5.91
C TYR A 546 0.24 -7.87 7.23
N GLN A 547 -0.04 -9.18 7.22
CA GLN A 547 0.14 -10.07 8.37
C GLN A 547 1.27 -11.05 8.06
N PHE A 548 2.49 -10.51 7.97
CA PHE A 548 3.70 -11.26 7.64
C PHE A 548 4.81 -10.93 8.63
N THR A 549 5.54 -11.94 9.08
CA THR A 549 6.61 -11.79 10.08
C THR A 549 7.68 -10.77 9.68
N HIS A 550 8.14 -10.79 8.43
CA HIS A 550 9.15 -9.84 7.94
C HIS A 550 8.60 -8.42 7.80
N VAL A 551 7.31 -8.25 7.50
CA VAL A 551 6.66 -6.93 7.48
C VAL A 551 6.48 -6.41 8.91
N ALA A 552 6.12 -7.27 9.85
CA ALA A 552 6.03 -6.92 11.27
C ALA A 552 7.40 -6.46 11.81
N GLY A 553 8.49 -7.17 11.48
CA GLY A 553 9.84 -6.76 11.82
C GLY A 553 10.26 -5.44 11.16
N HIS A 554 9.92 -5.26 9.88
CA HIS A 554 10.14 -4.00 9.15
C HIS A 554 9.41 -2.82 9.83
N GLN A 555 8.12 -2.97 10.13
CA GLN A 555 7.36 -1.96 10.86
C GLN A 555 7.94 -1.72 12.26
N GLY A 556 8.38 -2.77 12.97
CA GLY A 556 9.02 -2.66 14.28
C GLY A 556 10.27 -1.78 14.27
N TRP A 557 11.07 -1.83 13.19
CA TRP A 557 12.19 -0.92 12.97
C TRP A 557 11.71 0.54 12.88
N TYR A 558 10.73 0.85 12.01
CA TYR A 558 10.21 2.22 11.88
C TYR A 558 9.55 2.73 13.16
N ALA A 559 8.75 1.90 13.83
CA ALA A 559 8.09 2.23 15.09
C ALA A 559 9.12 2.59 16.17
N SER A 560 10.20 1.81 16.30
CA SER A 560 11.26 2.08 17.28
C SER A 560 11.98 3.40 17.01
N VAL A 561 12.41 3.64 15.77
CA VAL A 561 13.12 4.87 15.39
C VAL A 561 12.22 6.08 15.56
N ASN A 562 10.96 5.99 15.12
CA ASN A 562 10.01 7.09 15.26
C ASN A 562 9.63 7.33 16.72
N ALA A 563 9.54 6.30 17.57
CA ALA A 563 9.25 6.46 19.00
C ALA A 563 10.39 7.13 19.77
N LEU A 564 11.63 6.79 19.45
CA LEU A 564 12.81 7.31 20.15
C LEU A 564 13.30 8.66 19.60
N PHE A 565 13.29 8.82 18.27
CA PHE A 565 13.94 9.94 17.58
C PHE A 565 12.96 10.81 16.78
N GLY A 566 11.66 10.51 16.80
CA GLY A 566 10.64 11.21 16.01
C GLY A 566 10.49 12.71 16.31
N VAL A 567 11.06 13.19 17.42
CA VAL A 567 11.14 14.63 17.72
C VAL A 567 12.13 15.34 16.77
N VAL A 568 13.22 14.67 16.39
CA VAL A 568 14.24 15.22 15.48
C VAL A 568 13.87 14.92 14.04
N LYS A 569 13.56 13.66 13.73
CA LYS A 569 13.22 13.22 12.37
C LYS A 569 12.30 12.01 12.42
N ARG A 570 11.24 12.05 11.62
CA ARG A 570 10.29 10.94 11.45
C ARG A 570 10.48 10.29 10.08
N PHE A 571 10.36 8.97 10.04
CA PHE A 571 10.50 8.15 8.84
C PHE A 571 9.18 7.46 8.51
N LYS A 572 8.68 7.69 7.30
CA LYS A 572 7.48 7.00 6.80
C LYS A 572 7.83 5.56 6.47
N VAL A 573 6.94 4.63 6.78
CA VAL A 573 7.14 3.22 6.43
C VAL A 573 7.08 3.05 4.91
N ASP A 574 8.01 2.28 4.36
CA ASP A 574 8.10 2.01 2.92
C ASP A 574 7.54 0.62 2.58
N TYR A 575 6.32 0.59 2.05
CA TYR A 575 5.67 -0.64 1.59
C TYR A 575 5.80 -0.87 0.07
N SER A 576 6.69 -0.15 -0.62
CA SER A 576 6.79 -0.23 -2.09
C SER A 576 7.23 -1.61 -2.61
N VAL A 577 8.03 -2.35 -1.83
CA VAL A 577 8.59 -3.65 -2.22
C VAL A 577 8.45 -4.62 -1.06
N ILE A 578 7.25 -5.18 -0.90
CA ILE A 578 6.95 -6.21 0.10
C ILE A 578 6.87 -7.57 -0.62
N PRO A 579 7.77 -8.53 -0.35
CA PRO A 579 7.64 -9.89 -0.85
C PRO A 579 6.67 -10.69 0.02
N TRP A 580 6.09 -11.75 -0.52
CA TRP A 580 5.48 -12.82 0.26
C TRP A 580 5.47 -14.13 -0.53
N ALA A 581 5.32 -15.24 0.19
CA ALA A 581 5.28 -16.58 -0.39
C ALA A 581 4.26 -17.47 0.33
N THR A 582 3.73 -18.43 -0.43
CA THR A 582 2.93 -19.57 0.04
C THR A 582 3.73 -20.84 -0.23
N PHE A 583 4.00 -21.60 0.83
CA PHE A 583 4.94 -22.73 0.82
C PHE A 583 4.25 -24.06 0.51
N THR A 584 3.37 -24.05 -0.50
CA THR A 584 2.90 -25.27 -1.16
C THR A 584 4.01 -25.87 -2.01
N SER A 585 3.80 -27.05 -2.59
CA SER A 585 4.66 -27.64 -3.62
C SER A 585 3.83 -27.79 -4.91
N PRO A 586 4.05 -26.96 -5.95
CA PRO A 586 5.07 -25.91 -6.05
C PRO A 586 4.80 -24.70 -5.12
N GLU A 587 5.87 -23.98 -4.77
CA GLU A 587 5.77 -22.72 -4.02
C GLU A 587 5.19 -21.63 -4.92
N VAL A 588 4.53 -20.64 -4.31
CA VAL A 588 4.11 -19.41 -4.98
C VAL A 588 4.73 -18.23 -4.25
N ALA A 589 5.55 -17.44 -4.93
CA ALA A 589 6.21 -16.27 -4.38
C ALA A 589 5.96 -15.05 -5.25
N ARG A 590 5.64 -13.90 -4.65
CA ARG A 590 5.45 -12.66 -5.41
C ARG A 590 5.90 -11.41 -4.68
N VAL A 591 6.22 -10.39 -5.48
CA VAL A 591 6.58 -9.03 -5.03
C VAL A 591 5.99 -8.00 -5.99
N GLY A 592 5.54 -6.87 -5.45
CA GLY A 592 4.96 -5.79 -6.27
C GLY A 592 3.54 -6.10 -6.74
N LEU A 593 3.19 -5.64 -7.95
CA LEU A 593 1.87 -5.88 -8.53
C LEU A 593 1.74 -7.32 -9.04
N SER A 594 0.59 -7.92 -8.82
CA SER A 594 0.11 -9.03 -9.64
C SER A 594 -0.58 -8.53 -10.92
N GLU A 595 -0.75 -9.40 -11.90
CA GLU A 595 -1.41 -9.05 -13.16
C GLU A 595 -2.88 -8.65 -12.93
N ASP A 596 -3.58 -9.38 -12.06
CA ASP A 596 -4.97 -9.09 -11.70
C ASP A 596 -5.09 -7.77 -10.93
N GLU A 597 -4.13 -7.43 -10.07
CA GLU A 597 -4.08 -6.12 -9.40
C GLU A 597 -3.81 -4.98 -10.40
N ALA A 598 -2.89 -5.19 -11.35
CA ALA A 598 -2.61 -4.21 -12.40
C ALA A 598 -3.86 -3.93 -13.25
N LYS A 599 -4.59 -4.98 -13.66
CA LYS A 599 -5.87 -4.87 -14.38
C LYS A 599 -6.93 -4.15 -13.55
N LYS A 600 -7.15 -4.56 -12.30
CA LYS A 600 -8.14 -3.92 -11.39
C LYS A 600 -7.83 -2.45 -11.14
N ARG A 601 -6.56 -2.06 -11.11
CA ARG A 601 -6.10 -0.68 -10.92
C ARG A 601 -5.98 0.13 -12.22
N GLY A 602 -6.21 -0.48 -13.39
CA GLY A 602 -6.03 0.18 -14.69
C GLY A 602 -4.58 0.58 -14.99
N ILE A 603 -3.61 -0.14 -14.44
CA ILE A 603 -2.18 0.10 -14.67
C ILE A 603 -1.77 -0.67 -15.92
N SER A 604 -1.24 0.05 -16.91
CA SER A 604 -0.71 -0.58 -18.12
C SER A 604 0.62 -1.27 -17.79
N CYS A 605 0.67 -2.56 -18.08
CA CYS A 605 1.85 -3.40 -17.90
C CYS A 605 2.02 -4.30 -19.11
N GLU A 606 3.28 -4.63 -19.39
CA GLU A 606 3.64 -5.72 -20.28
C GLU A 606 3.93 -6.96 -19.42
N VAL A 607 3.50 -8.14 -19.88
CA VAL A 607 3.71 -9.40 -19.18
C VAL A 607 4.75 -10.21 -19.93
N THR A 608 5.84 -10.55 -19.25
CA THR A 608 6.82 -11.52 -19.73
C THR A 608 6.71 -12.78 -18.87
N ARG A 609 6.74 -13.94 -19.51
CA ARG A 609 6.67 -15.24 -18.84
C ARG A 609 7.74 -16.17 -19.39
N TYR A 610 8.42 -16.88 -18.49
CA TYR A 610 9.30 -17.99 -18.80
C TYR A 610 8.79 -19.25 -18.08
N GLY A 611 8.63 -20.34 -18.82
CA GLY A 611 8.20 -21.63 -18.28
C GLY A 611 9.35 -22.39 -17.66
N LEU A 612 9.11 -23.06 -16.52
CA LEU A 612 10.15 -23.89 -15.88
C LEU A 612 10.35 -25.22 -16.61
N GLU A 613 9.46 -25.58 -17.54
CA GLU A 613 9.62 -26.67 -18.50
C GLU A 613 10.85 -26.50 -19.41
N ASP A 614 11.28 -25.25 -19.64
CA ASP A 614 12.43 -24.92 -20.47
C ASP A 614 13.73 -24.73 -19.65
N LEU A 615 13.70 -25.02 -18.34
CA LEU A 615 14.85 -24.84 -17.46
C LEU A 615 15.56 -26.17 -17.21
N ASP A 616 16.81 -26.29 -17.68
CA ASP A 616 17.66 -27.47 -17.51
C ASP A 616 17.68 -27.97 -16.06
N ARG A 617 17.89 -27.08 -15.09
CA ARG A 617 17.92 -27.48 -13.68
C ARG A 617 16.59 -28.07 -13.21
N ALA A 618 15.46 -27.53 -13.66
CA ALA A 618 14.15 -28.04 -13.29
C ALA A 618 13.88 -29.41 -13.91
N MET A 619 14.35 -29.65 -15.14
CA MET A 619 14.32 -30.96 -15.77
C MET A 619 15.18 -31.98 -15.00
N THR A 620 16.40 -31.61 -14.60
CA THR A 620 17.28 -32.52 -13.82
C THR A 620 16.71 -32.91 -12.46
N ASP A 621 15.82 -32.08 -11.89
CA ASP A 621 15.20 -32.31 -10.58
C ASP A 621 13.80 -32.95 -10.69
N GLU A 622 13.33 -33.34 -11.88
CA GLU A 622 11.96 -33.82 -12.14
C GLU A 622 10.88 -32.85 -11.61
N ALA A 623 11.18 -31.56 -11.74
CA ALA A 623 10.40 -30.46 -11.17
C ALA A 623 10.14 -29.33 -12.19
N ALA A 624 10.15 -29.67 -13.48
CA ALA A 624 9.95 -28.79 -14.63
C ALA A 624 8.49 -28.33 -14.79
N ARG A 625 7.91 -27.75 -13.74
CA ARG A 625 6.54 -27.25 -13.67
C ARG A 625 6.49 -25.87 -13.03
N GLY A 626 5.73 -24.96 -13.64
CA GLY A 626 5.55 -23.60 -13.13
C GLY A 626 6.17 -22.56 -14.05
N PHE A 627 6.41 -21.36 -13.52
CA PHE A 627 6.87 -20.24 -14.32
C PHE A 627 7.48 -19.11 -13.48
N VAL A 628 8.27 -18.27 -14.14
CA VAL A 628 8.60 -16.91 -13.71
C VAL A 628 7.80 -15.92 -14.56
N LYS A 629 6.95 -15.11 -13.94
CA LYS A 629 6.14 -14.07 -14.60
C LYS A 629 6.55 -12.70 -14.09
N VAL A 630 6.97 -11.82 -14.99
CA VAL A 630 7.42 -10.46 -14.69
C VAL A 630 6.51 -9.46 -15.39
N LEU A 631 6.03 -8.47 -14.63
CA LEU A 631 5.30 -7.32 -15.14
C LEU A 631 6.26 -6.14 -15.29
N THR A 632 6.31 -5.53 -16.47
CA THR A 632 7.13 -4.34 -16.74
C THR A 632 6.29 -3.16 -17.22
N VAL A 633 6.85 -1.96 -17.12
CA VAL A 633 6.29 -0.77 -17.79
C VAL A 633 6.40 -0.98 -19.31
N PRO A 634 5.32 -0.80 -20.10
CA PRO A 634 5.36 -1.06 -21.54
C PRO A 634 6.54 -0.38 -22.25
N GLY A 635 7.32 -1.16 -22.99
CA GLY A 635 8.49 -0.70 -23.74
C GLY A 635 9.69 -0.30 -22.88
N LYS A 636 9.69 -0.59 -21.58
CA LYS A 636 10.79 -0.33 -20.65
C LYS A 636 11.06 -1.55 -19.80
N ASP A 637 12.32 -1.75 -19.41
CA ASP A 637 12.72 -2.89 -18.57
C ASP A 637 12.42 -2.70 -17.08
N ARG A 638 11.71 -1.63 -16.70
CA ARG A 638 11.37 -1.34 -15.30
C ARG A 638 10.31 -2.31 -14.80
N ILE A 639 10.66 -3.07 -13.77
CA ILE A 639 9.80 -4.06 -13.12
C ILE A 639 8.73 -3.37 -12.27
N LEU A 640 7.49 -3.84 -12.40
CA LEU A 640 6.31 -3.43 -11.64
C LEU A 640 5.86 -4.50 -10.63
N GLY A 641 6.13 -5.77 -10.94
CA GLY A 641 5.88 -6.89 -10.05
C GLY A 641 6.29 -8.21 -10.67
N VAL A 642 6.42 -9.23 -9.82
CA VAL A 642 6.88 -10.57 -10.21
C VAL A 642 6.08 -11.61 -9.45
N THR A 643 5.69 -12.67 -10.15
CA THR A 643 5.11 -13.89 -9.58
C THR A 643 5.95 -15.07 -10.06
N ILE A 644 6.46 -15.87 -9.13
CA ILE A 644 7.19 -17.12 -9.38
C ILE A 644 6.36 -18.26 -8.82
N VAL A 645 6.14 -19.29 -9.63
CA VAL A 645 5.51 -20.55 -9.21
C VAL A 645 6.46 -21.68 -9.57
N GLY A 646 6.92 -22.46 -8.59
CA GLY A 646 7.89 -23.52 -8.82
C GLY A 646 8.59 -23.97 -7.54
N GLU A 647 9.53 -24.89 -7.65
CA GLU A 647 10.44 -25.20 -6.54
C GLU A 647 11.35 -23.99 -6.26
N HIS A 648 11.65 -23.74 -4.98
CA HIS A 648 12.48 -22.62 -4.52
C HIS A 648 11.96 -21.21 -4.88
N ALA A 649 10.69 -21.05 -5.28
CA ALA A 649 10.14 -19.76 -5.69
C ALA A 649 10.36 -18.65 -4.63
N SER A 650 10.24 -19.00 -3.34
CA SER A 650 10.43 -18.08 -2.22
C SER A 650 11.84 -17.51 -2.14
N ASP A 651 12.86 -18.31 -2.45
CA ASP A 651 14.27 -17.89 -2.46
C ASP A 651 14.62 -17.14 -3.76
N LEU A 652 14.13 -17.61 -4.90
CA LEU A 652 14.36 -16.99 -6.22
C LEU A 652 13.82 -15.55 -6.30
N LEU A 653 12.76 -15.25 -5.55
CA LEU A 653 12.13 -13.94 -5.51
C LEU A 653 13.10 -12.84 -5.00
N ALA A 654 14.09 -13.20 -4.18
CA ALA A 654 14.98 -12.24 -3.52
C ALA A 654 15.75 -11.33 -4.51
N GLU A 655 16.14 -11.86 -5.67
CA GLU A 655 16.81 -11.08 -6.71
C GLU A 655 15.90 -9.96 -7.24
N PHE A 656 14.63 -10.27 -7.50
CA PHE A 656 13.66 -9.28 -7.97
C PHE A 656 13.29 -8.27 -6.87
N VAL A 657 13.23 -8.69 -5.60
CA VAL A 657 13.05 -7.77 -4.47
C VAL A 657 14.18 -6.74 -4.43
N LEU A 658 15.43 -7.20 -4.55
CA LEU A 658 16.61 -6.32 -4.61
C LEU A 658 16.54 -5.39 -5.83
N ALA A 659 16.25 -5.94 -7.00
CA ALA A 659 16.15 -5.19 -8.24
C ALA A 659 15.10 -4.07 -8.14
N MET A 660 13.90 -4.39 -7.68
CA MET A 660 12.82 -3.42 -7.49
C MET A 660 13.18 -2.34 -6.45
N LYS A 661 13.79 -2.73 -5.32
CA LYS A 661 14.18 -1.79 -4.26
C LYS A 661 15.19 -0.75 -4.75
N HIS A 662 16.09 -1.14 -5.65
CA HIS A 662 17.15 -0.29 -6.19
C HIS A 662 16.86 0.25 -7.60
N GLY A 663 15.69 -0.03 -8.17
CA GLY A 663 15.30 0.43 -9.49
C GLY A 663 16.11 -0.19 -10.65
N LEU A 664 16.63 -1.41 -10.46
CA LEU A 664 17.30 -2.18 -11.50
C LEU A 664 16.24 -2.85 -12.41
N GLY A 665 16.36 -2.66 -13.73
CA GLY A 665 15.46 -3.27 -14.71
C GLY A 665 15.92 -4.65 -15.20
N LEU A 666 15.09 -5.31 -16.01
CA LEU A 666 15.35 -6.66 -16.55
C LEU A 666 16.69 -6.77 -17.31
N ASN A 667 17.16 -5.72 -17.99
CA ASN A 667 18.45 -5.79 -18.67
C ASN A 667 19.62 -5.99 -17.69
N LYS A 668 19.51 -5.51 -16.44
CA LYS A 668 20.54 -5.73 -15.40
C LYS A 668 20.53 -7.16 -14.90
N ILE A 669 19.36 -7.77 -14.76
CA ILE A 669 19.22 -9.20 -14.43
C ILE A 669 19.81 -10.05 -15.57
N LEU A 670 19.42 -9.78 -16.82
CA LEU A 670 19.94 -10.49 -17.99
C LEU A 670 21.47 -10.39 -18.13
N GLY A 671 22.04 -9.22 -17.85
CA GLY A 671 23.48 -8.98 -17.91
C GLY A 671 24.26 -9.56 -16.72
N THR A 672 23.59 -10.10 -15.71
CA THR A 672 24.23 -10.71 -14.54
C THR A 672 24.52 -12.18 -14.81
N ILE A 673 25.73 -12.62 -14.49
CA ILE A 673 26.13 -14.03 -14.61
C ILE A 673 25.41 -14.82 -13.52
N HIS A 674 24.64 -15.82 -13.94
CA HIS A 674 24.00 -16.79 -13.06
C HIS A 674 24.75 -18.12 -13.19
N THR A 675 24.93 -18.83 -12.09
CA THR A 675 25.58 -20.15 -12.08
C THR A 675 24.75 -21.14 -12.88
N TYR A 676 25.40 -22.04 -13.63
CA TYR A 676 24.74 -23.07 -14.44
C TYR A 676 25.15 -24.49 -14.00
N PRO A 677 24.21 -25.47 -13.97
CA PRO A 677 22.76 -25.29 -14.06
C PRO A 677 22.17 -24.92 -12.68
N THR A 678 21.38 -23.84 -12.58
CA THR A 678 20.67 -23.47 -11.32
C THR A 678 19.25 -22.95 -11.52
N TRP A 679 18.45 -23.01 -10.46
CA TRP A 679 17.10 -22.45 -10.43
C TRP A 679 17.07 -20.93 -10.69
N SER A 680 18.10 -20.21 -10.26
CA SER A 680 18.21 -18.76 -10.45
C SER A 680 18.30 -18.35 -11.91
N GLU A 681 18.72 -19.24 -12.81
CA GLU A 681 18.73 -18.94 -14.24
C GLU A 681 17.32 -18.68 -14.80
N ALA A 682 16.26 -19.17 -14.15
CA ALA A 682 14.89 -18.85 -14.55
C ALA A 682 14.62 -17.34 -14.57
N ASN A 683 15.18 -16.58 -13.61
CA ASN A 683 15.07 -15.13 -13.57
C ASN A 683 15.80 -14.48 -14.76
N LYS A 684 17.00 -14.98 -15.08
CA LYS A 684 17.78 -14.55 -16.25
C LYS A 684 17.06 -14.85 -17.56
N TYR A 685 16.48 -16.03 -17.71
CA TYR A 685 15.77 -16.43 -18.92
C TYR A 685 14.44 -15.67 -19.08
N ALA A 686 13.72 -15.37 -17.99
CA ALA A 686 12.59 -14.44 -18.03
C ALA A 686 13.00 -13.05 -18.51
N ALA A 687 14.14 -12.52 -18.05
CA ALA A 687 14.69 -11.28 -18.58
C ALA A 687 15.10 -11.39 -20.07
N GLY A 688 15.57 -12.57 -20.49
CA GLY A 688 15.88 -12.91 -21.87
C GLY A 688 14.65 -12.90 -22.78
N GLU A 689 13.52 -13.45 -22.32
CA GLU A 689 12.25 -13.40 -23.07
C GLU A 689 11.79 -11.97 -23.31
N TRP A 690 11.86 -11.12 -22.28
CA TRP A 690 11.55 -9.70 -22.42
C TRP A 690 12.47 -9.04 -23.46
N ARG A 691 13.78 -9.35 -23.41
CA ARG A 691 14.75 -8.80 -24.36
C ARG A 691 14.49 -9.27 -25.78
N ARG A 692 14.13 -10.54 -25.99
CA ARG A 692 13.75 -11.09 -27.30
C ARG A 692 12.56 -10.35 -27.91
N ALA A 693 11.54 -10.06 -27.11
CA ALA A 693 10.38 -9.28 -27.55
C ALA A 693 10.73 -7.81 -27.90
N HIS A 694 11.87 -7.30 -27.43
CA HIS A 694 12.32 -5.90 -27.60
C HIS A 694 13.53 -5.75 -28.52
N VAL A 695 13.85 -6.77 -29.32
CA VAL A 695 14.96 -6.70 -30.27
C VAL A 695 14.66 -5.65 -31.35
N PRO A 696 15.58 -4.70 -31.62
CA PRO A 696 15.41 -3.73 -32.70
C PRO A 696 15.66 -4.41 -34.05
N TYR A 697 14.65 -5.07 -34.63
CA TYR A 697 14.78 -5.81 -35.90
C TYR A 697 15.41 -5.00 -37.05
N ARG A 698 15.08 -3.70 -37.17
CA ARG A 698 15.73 -2.82 -38.17
C ARG A 698 17.23 -2.71 -38.01
N LEU A 699 17.74 -2.79 -36.78
CA LEU A 699 19.18 -2.80 -36.52
C LEU A 699 19.78 -4.15 -36.88
N LEU A 700 19.05 -5.25 -36.67
CA LEU A 700 19.50 -6.58 -37.08
C LEU A 700 19.69 -6.67 -38.60
N ASP A 701 18.82 -6.05 -39.41
CA ASP A 701 19.00 -6.01 -40.87
C ASP A 701 20.34 -5.36 -41.27
N TRP A 702 20.74 -4.28 -40.57
CA TRP A 702 22.04 -3.64 -40.78
C TRP A 702 23.20 -4.50 -40.29
N VAL A 703 23.03 -5.17 -39.15
CA VAL A 703 24.03 -6.09 -38.60
C VAL A 703 24.21 -7.30 -39.51
N GLU A 704 23.13 -7.83 -40.08
CA GLU A 704 23.18 -8.90 -41.07
C GLU A 704 23.92 -8.45 -42.32
N LYS A 705 23.62 -7.27 -42.87
CA LYS A 705 24.37 -6.70 -44.01
C LYS A 705 25.85 -6.52 -43.67
N TYR A 706 26.17 -6.06 -42.46
CA TYR A 706 27.55 -5.95 -41.99
C TYR A 706 28.24 -7.33 -41.91
N HIS A 707 27.55 -8.35 -41.41
CA HIS A 707 28.07 -9.71 -41.38
C HIS A 707 28.19 -10.34 -42.76
N ALA A 708 27.26 -10.07 -43.68
CA ALA A 708 27.32 -10.49 -45.08
C ALA A 708 28.54 -9.86 -45.76
N TRP A 709 28.71 -8.53 -45.67
CA TRP A 709 29.90 -7.82 -46.16
C TRP A 709 31.20 -8.38 -45.58
N ARG A 710 31.22 -8.73 -44.29
CA ARG A 710 32.38 -9.34 -43.64
C ARG A 710 32.68 -10.77 -44.08
N ARG A 711 31.74 -11.48 -44.71
CA ARG A 711 31.91 -12.85 -45.18
C ARG A 711 32.36 -12.95 -46.63
N GLY A 712 32.39 -11.85 -47.38
CA GLY A 712 32.70 -11.81 -48.81
C GLY A 712 31.43 -11.60 -49.61
#